data_AF-A0A7X4AN92-F1
#
_entry.id   AF-A0A7X4AN92-F1
#
_cell.length_a   1.000
_cell.length_b   1.000
_cell.length_c   1.000
_cell.angle_alpha   90.00
_cell.angle_beta   90.00
_cell.angle_gamma   90.00
#
_symmetry.space_group_name_H-M   'P 1'
#
loop_
_entity.id
_entity.type
_entity.pdbx_description
1 polymer ?
#
loop_
_entity_poly.entity_id
_entity_poly.type
_entity_poly.pdbx_seq_one_letter_code
_entity_poly.pdbx_strand_id
1 'polypeptide(L)'
;MWRMHFEMEIIHYTMTIKELYRPSLWFQLFLASVVGILVYNASLHAEDAKEWMPDPALREAVREKLQFPDGTPMLLEDMVELYDLVMEHDIESLRGLEYAVNLEVLVINRSEVSDLTPLIGLENLESLAIVRSEVSDLTPLTELENLQVLKLYSNRISELTPLTGLINLKVLELQGNEIEDISPLVGLTELQELSLNGNLLTDISPLQALVNLKKLDISGNQITDFTPLLNLTNLEYLGILPNLYSGEGQFLSADPAVIDALRASLPAAICDFESPQYVRSVQDRIENREYPSVCTINVPIRNRPDLTPLERLTLTDLSFSSHPFHELGSLIFERSPLGGIARSGNVIGIKQAHRDALSQNPNMLFLVAISYIDGHGFGFSEDSPYWLRNPDGTIAERIWYVDAQGNEYREPLVDFVNPEVQKIIVAQVVAVARCGLYDGIWLDRWNQDPEVGDLAGYVPLKIELAARDKILQDIRANVREDFLILTHVPFTRNRWASLINGAFFEFAGTPDLGSSEFRGESYTHQDYRNFEEALIWNEANLREPNFTILTNIFPSYSIIESPQSQQTMRTFTTLSLTHSDGYVSMAQHGTDGIWYDFYEADLGRPIGEKAQRYEDREGLFIREFTNGWAVYNRSGKAQEIELPQRVSGWNSGVENQRRHTLADLDGEIYLKAEVPPTADVNGDGVVNIQDLVIVANAFGEAAPDLNGDGVVNILDLVIVANAF
;
A
#
# COMPACT_ATOMS: atom_id res chain seq x y z
N MET A 1 -33.96 59.28 -3.75
CA MET A 1 -34.46 60.54 -3.15
C MET A 1 -35.97 60.41 -3.00
N TRP A 2 -36.43 59.90 -1.85
CA TRP A 2 -36.98 60.71 -0.73
C TRP A 2 -38.29 61.41 -1.16
N ARG A 3 -39.50 61.14 -0.61
CA ARG A 3 -39.98 60.71 0.73
C ARG A 3 -41.38 60.06 0.56
N MET A 4 -41.70 58.90 1.17
CA MET A 4 -42.43 58.73 2.47
C MET A 4 -43.62 59.71 2.61
N HIS A 5 -44.87 59.33 2.91
CA HIS A 5 -45.40 58.27 3.77
C HIS A 5 -46.96 58.25 3.70
N PHE A 6 -47.59 57.08 3.92
CA PHE A 6 -48.94 56.86 4.50
C PHE A 6 -50.17 57.40 3.72
N GLU A 7 -51.34 56.75 3.62
CA GLU A 7 -51.94 55.58 4.26
C GLU A 7 -53.20 55.16 3.46
N MET A 8 -53.53 53.86 3.51
CA MET A 8 -54.85 53.21 3.36
C MET A 8 -55.90 53.73 2.36
N GLU A 9 -56.19 52.94 1.31
CA GLU A 9 -57.42 52.12 1.20
C GLU A 9 -57.54 51.39 -0.17
N ILE A 10 -57.95 50.12 -0.10
CA ILE A 10 -58.71 49.36 -1.11
C ILE A 10 -57.97 48.93 -2.40
N ILE A 11 -57.53 47.66 -2.44
CA ILE A 11 -57.54 46.86 -3.68
C ILE A 11 -58.08 45.46 -3.38
N HIS A 12 -59.15 45.11 -4.09
CA HIS A 12 -59.76 43.79 -4.20
C HIS A 12 -59.10 43.03 -5.38
N TYR A 13 -59.09 41.69 -5.27
CA TYR A 13 -58.63 40.67 -6.24
C TYR A 13 -57.13 40.31 -6.26
N THR A 14 -56.74 39.37 -5.38
CA THR A 14 -56.35 37.98 -5.73
C THR A 14 -56.00 37.22 -4.45
N MET A 15 -56.81 36.25 -4.03
CA MET A 15 -56.31 35.14 -3.21
C MET A 15 -57.23 33.92 -3.27
N THR A 16 -56.67 32.87 -3.85
CA THR A 16 -57.25 31.56 -4.14
C THR A 16 -57.09 30.67 -2.90
N ILE A 17 -58.18 30.01 -2.49
CA ILE A 17 -58.23 28.70 -1.79
C ILE A 17 -57.08 28.44 -0.79
N LYS A 18 -57.09 29.12 0.37
CA LYS A 18 -56.29 28.70 1.55
C LYS A 18 -56.97 28.85 2.91
N GLU A 19 -58.29 29.08 2.95
CA GLU A 19 -59.05 29.24 4.21
C GLU A 19 -60.17 28.21 4.44
N LEU A 20 -60.20 27.09 3.70
CA LEU A 20 -61.24 26.06 3.89
C LEU A 20 -60.82 24.81 4.67
N TYR A 21 -59.60 24.76 5.22
CA TYR A 21 -59.15 23.63 6.06
C TYR A 21 -58.35 24.09 7.29
N ARG A 22 -59.03 24.72 8.25
CA ARG A 22 -58.63 24.70 9.66
C ARG A 22 -59.68 23.91 10.44
N PRO A 23 -59.34 22.79 11.09
CA PRO A 23 -60.32 22.06 11.90
C PRO A 23 -60.81 22.97 13.03
N SER A 24 -62.13 23.08 13.19
CA SER A 24 -62.71 23.85 14.28
C SER A 24 -62.38 23.22 15.64
N LEU A 25 -62.43 24.01 16.71
CA LEU A 25 -62.20 23.57 18.09
C LEU A 25 -63.04 22.33 18.48
N TRP A 26 -64.17 22.11 17.80
CA TRP A 26 -65.02 20.92 17.95
C TRP A 26 -64.42 19.64 17.34
N PHE A 27 -63.60 19.74 16.30
CA PHE A 27 -62.85 18.60 15.73
C PHE A 27 -61.67 18.21 16.64
N GLN A 28 -61.01 19.18 17.27
CA GLN A 28 -59.97 18.93 18.28
C GLN A 28 -60.55 18.32 19.56
N LEU A 29 -61.75 18.74 19.99
CA LEU A 29 -62.45 18.12 21.12
C LEU A 29 -63.01 16.72 20.80
N PHE A 30 -63.41 16.47 19.53
CA PHE A 30 -63.77 15.13 19.07
C PHE A 30 -62.56 14.21 19.04
N LEU A 31 -61.40 14.68 18.54
CA LEU A 31 -60.13 13.95 18.59
C LEU A 31 -59.70 13.65 20.03
N ALA A 32 -59.84 14.61 20.95
CA ALA A 32 -59.55 14.40 22.38
C ALA A 32 -60.51 13.38 23.04
N SER A 33 -61.75 13.25 22.56
CA SER A 33 -62.70 12.23 23.04
C SER A 33 -62.46 10.84 22.45
N VAL A 34 -61.96 10.76 21.21
CA VAL A 34 -61.52 9.50 20.59
C VAL A 34 -60.20 9.04 21.21
N VAL A 35 -59.27 9.97 21.46
CA VAL A 35 -58.04 9.73 22.25
C VAL A 35 -58.39 9.35 23.69
N GLY A 36 -59.38 9.96 24.32
CA GLY A 36 -59.84 9.59 25.66
C GLY A 36 -60.48 8.19 25.75
N ILE A 37 -61.14 7.73 24.69
CA ILE A 37 -61.68 6.35 24.58
C ILE A 37 -60.56 5.36 24.23
N LEU A 38 -59.54 5.78 23.48
CA LEU A 38 -58.30 5.02 23.28
C LEU A 38 -57.50 4.91 24.60
N VAL A 39 -57.45 5.96 25.42
CA VAL A 39 -56.77 6.00 26.73
C VAL A 39 -57.43 5.04 27.74
N TYR A 40 -58.74 4.82 27.68
CA TYR A 40 -59.40 3.80 28.53
C TYR A 40 -59.11 2.36 28.05
N ASN A 41 -58.79 2.16 26.77
CA ASN A 41 -58.35 0.86 26.23
C ASN A 41 -56.82 0.65 26.35
N ALA A 42 -56.01 1.72 26.38
CA ALA A 42 -54.56 1.66 26.52
C ALA A 42 -54.11 1.27 27.94
N SER A 43 -54.97 1.43 28.94
CA SER A 43 -54.69 0.89 30.29
C SER A 43 -54.80 -0.64 30.37
N LEU A 44 -55.04 -1.34 29.25
CA LEU A 44 -55.21 -2.80 29.22
C LEU A 44 -54.08 -3.59 28.56
N HIS A 45 -53.20 -3.03 27.73
CA HIS A 45 -52.01 -3.74 27.21
C HIS A 45 -50.77 -2.84 27.28
N ALA A 46 -49.89 -3.13 28.24
CA ALA A 46 -48.48 -2.80 28.09
C ALA A 46 -47.96 -3.65 26.93
N GLU A 47 -47.95 -3.11 25.71
CA GLU A 47 -47.43 -3.83 24.55
C GLU A 47 -45.94 -4.13 24.79
N ASP A 48 -45.59 -5.41 24.71
CA ASP A 48 -44.22 -5.89 24.86
C ASP A 48 -43.37 -5.17 23.81
N ALA A 49 -42.29 -4.50 24.24
CA ALA A 49 -41.38 -3.80 23.32
C ALA A 49 -40.84 -4.69 22.20
N LYS A 50 -40.88 -6.01 22.38
CA LYS A 50 -40.60 -7.00 21.32
C LYS A 50 -41.58 -6.96 20.14
N GLU A 51 -42.82 -6.51 20.32
CA GLU A 51 -43.84 -6.50 19.26
C GLU A 51 -43.67 -5.31 18.31
N TRP A 52 -43.31 -4.15 18.85
CA TRP A 52 -43.16 -2.91 18.07
C TRP A 52 -41.69 -2.57 17.76
N MET A 53 -40.73 -3.10 18.53
CA MET A 53 -39.28 -3.04 18.26
C MET A 53 -38.69 -4.48 18.31
N PRO A 54 -38.88 -5.26 17.24
CA PRO A 54 -38.57 -6.70 17.24
C PRO A 54 -37.07 -7.00 17.32
N ASP A 55 -36.24 -6.14 16.73
CA ASP A 55 -34.79 -6.32 16.72
C ASP A 55 -34.23 -6.24 18.16
N PRO A 56 -33.60 -7.31 18.67
CA PRO A 56 -33.15 -7.35 20.06
C PRO A 56 -31.96 -6.44 20.32
N ALA A 57 -31.05 -6.25 19.36
CA ALA A 57 -29.89 -5.41 19.52
C ALA A 57 -30.27 -3.93 19.44
N LEU A 58 -31.18 -3.55 18.53
CA LEU A 58 -31.76 -2.21 18.48
C LEU A 58 -32.47 -1.87 19.80
N ARG A 59 -33.30 -2.79 20.29
CA ARG A 59 -34.05 -2.59 21.53
C ARG A 59 -33.16 -2.47 22.74
N GLU A 60 -32.07 -3.22 22.81
CA GLU A 60 -31.11 -3.09 23.90
C GLU A 60 -30.36 -1.76 23.83
N ALA A 61 -29.90 -1.36 22.65
CA ALA A 61 -29.20 -0.09 22.47
C ALA A 61 -30.08 1.11 22.82
N VAL A 62 -31.36 1.11 22.46
CA VAL A 62 -32.31 2.16 22.84
C VAL A 62 -32.53 2.18 24.35
N ARG A 63 -32.67 1.02 24.99
CA ARG A 63 -32.80 0.93 26.46
C ARG A 63 -31.57 1.49 27.17
N GLU A 64 -30.38 1.13 26.71
CA GLU A 64 -29.12 1.64 27.24
C GLU A 64 -29.03 3.15 27.06
N LYS A 65 -29.33 3.64 25.86
CA LYS A 65 -29.25 5.06 25.51
C LYS A 65 -30.18 5.92 26.36
N LEU A 66 -31.40 5.44 26.59
CA LEU A 66 -32.41 6.10 27.43
C LEU A 66 -32.24 5.79 28.93
N GLN A 67 -31.23 4.99 29.31
CA GLN A 67 -30.92 4.60 30.68
C GLN A 67 -32.09 3.91 31.40
N PHE A 68 -32.85 3.06 30.69
CA PHE A 68 -33.95 2.28 31.27
C PHE A 68 -33.43 1.15 32.17
N PRO A 69 -33.89 1.04 33.42
CA PRO A 69 -33.53 -0.08 34.28
C PRO A 69 -33.97 -1.44 33.72
N ASP A 70 -33.23 -2.49 34.06
CA ASP A 70 -33.55 -3.87 33.70
C ASP A 70 -34.95 -4.27 34.17
N GLY A 71 -35.76 -4.79 33.24
CA GLY A 71 -37.12 -5.24 33.52
C GLY A 71 -38.17 -4.13 33.54
N THR A 72 -37.80 -2.85 33.37
CA THR A 72 -38.78 -1.78 33.11
C THR A 72 -39.28 -1.87 31.66
N PRO A 73 -40.61 -1.93 31.41
CA PRO A 73 -41.15 -1.87 30.06
C PRO A 73 -40.80 -0.52 29.40
N MET A 74 -40.36 -0.57 28.15
CA MET A 74 -40.18 0.61 27.31
C MET A 74 -41.48 0.84 26.54
N LEU A 75 -42.02 2.06 26.59
CA LEU A 75 -43.25 2.46 25.92
C LEU A 75 -42.94 3.27 24.65
N LEU A 76 -43.90 3.34 23.73
CA LEU A 76 -43.78 4.16 22.52
C LEU A 76 -43.53 5.64 22.83
N GLU A 77 -44.14 6.14 23.91
CA GLU A 77 -43.99 7.54 24.33
C GLU A 77 -42.58 7.86 24.83
N ASP A 78 -41.79 6.86 25.24
CA ASP A 78 -40.41 7.06 25.70
C ASP A 78 -39.47 7.37 24.52
N MET A 79 -39.83 6.98 23.30
CA MET A 79 -39.01 7.18 22.11
C MET A 79 -38.84 8.67 21.75
N VAL A 80 -39.69 9.55 22.27
CA VAL A 80 -39.56 11.01 22.08
C VAL A 80 -38.32 11.59 22.76
N GLU A 81 -37.74 10.87 23.72
CA GLU A 81 -36.51 11.26 24.43
C GLU A 81 -35.24 10.79 23.70
N LEU A 82 -35.36 10.06 22.58
CA LEU A 82 -34.23 9.57 21.81
C LEU A 82 -33.78 10.63 20.78
N TYR A 83 -32.66 11.30 21.06
CA TYR A 83 -32.08 12.34 20.18
C TYR A 83 -30.91 11.83 19.32
N ASP A 84 -30.16 10.84 19.81
CA ASP A 84 -29.09 10.23 19.04
C ASP A 84 -28.98 8.74 19.32
N LEU A 85 -28.59 7.95 18.32
CA LEU A 85 -28.37 6.53 18.45
C LEU A 85 -27.18 6.08 17.59
N VAL A 86 -26.24 5.38 18.22
CA VAL A 86 -25.08 4.78 17.55
C VAL A 86 -25.10 3.29 17.83
N MET A 87 -25.12 2.50 16.76
CA MET A 87 -25.16 1.05 16.78
C MET A 87 -23.79 0.49 16.38
N GLU A 88 -23.18 -0.26 17.29
CA GLU A 88 -21.92 -0.99 17.06
C GLU A 88 -22.13 -2.49 16.80
N HIS A 89 -23.37 -2.96 16.91
CA HIS A 89 -23.78 -4.35 16.73
C HIS A 89 -24.69 -4.49 15.52
N ASP A 90 -24.57 -5.62 14.83
CA ASP A 90 -25.38 -5.99 13.68
C ASP A 90 -26.87 -6.00 14.05
N ILE A 91 -27.67 -5.29 13.26
CA ILE A 91 -29.13 -5.29 13.32
C ILE A 91 -29.73 -5.66 11.96
N GLU A 92 -30.93 -6.21 11.97
CA GLU A 92 -31.69 -6.58 10.77
C GLU A 92 -32.79 -5.56 10.45
N SER A 93 -33.31 -4.84 11.46
CA SER A 93 -34.47 -3.96 11.28
C SER A 93 -34.40 -2.67 12.09
N LEU A 94 -34.84 -1.57 11.47
CA LEU A 94 -35.03 -0.25 12.11
C LEU A 94 -36.40 -0.08 12.77
N ARG A 95 -37.26 -1.10 12.69
CA ARG A 95 -38.64 -1.00 13.17
C ARG A 95 -38.67 -0.68 14.66
N GLY A 96 -39.45 0.34 15.01
CA GLY A 96 -39.50 0.99 16.31
C GLY A 96 -38.90 2.38 16.31
N LEU A 97 -38.03 2.73 15.35
CA LEU A 97 -37.48 4.08 15.23
C LEU A 97 -38.47 5.10 14.64
N GLU A 98 -39.58 4.67 14.02
CA GLU A 98 -40.63 5.57 13.53
C GLU A 98 -41.29 6.40 14.65
N TYR A 99 -41.10 6.00 15.91
CA TYR A 99 -41.59 6.72 17.10
C TYR A 99 -40.55 7.70 17.68
N ALA A 100 -39.29 7.65 17.22
CA ALA A 100 -38.19 8.50 17.67
C ALA A 100 -38.21 9.87 16.99
N VAL A 101 -39.32 10.61 17.11
CA VAL A 101 -39.59 11.82 16.32
C VAL A 101 -38.60 12.99 16.57
N ASN A 102 -37.81 12.92 17.63
CA ASN A 102 -36.76 13.91 17.97
C ASN A 102 -35.34 13.43 17.63
N LEU A 103 -35.20 12.32 16.90
CA LEU A 103 -33.90 11.76 16.52
C LEU A 103 -33.18 12.70 15.54
N GLU A 104 -32.00 13.17 15.93
CA GLU A 104 -31.14 14.07 15.16
C GLU A 104 -29.96 13.32 14.51
N VAL A 105 -29.45 12.27 15.18
CA VAL A 105 -28.29 11.50 14.71
C VAL A 105 -28.57 10.01 14.79
N LEU A 106 -28.39 9.31 13.66
CA LEU A 106 -28.45 7.85 13.59
C LEU A 106 -27.20 7.31 12.89
N VAL A 107 -26.46 6.45 13.59
CA VAL A 107 -25.28 5.77 13.04
C VAL A 107 -25.42 4.27 13.21
N ILE A 108 -25.34 3.55 12.11
CA ILE A 108 -25.41 2.09 12.02
C ILE A 108 -24.27 1.64 11.10
N ASN A 109 -23.45 0.70 11.58
CA ASN A 109 -22.26 0.24 10.87
C ASN A 109 -22.22 -1.29 10.91
N ARG A 110 -22.04 -1.93 9.74
CA ARG A 110 -22.00 -3.40 9.58
C ARG A 110 -23.28 -4.05 10.09
N SER A 111 -24.35 -3.92 9.32
CA SER A 111 -25.68 -4.47 9.66
C SER A 111 -26.35 -5.06 8.42
N GLU A 112 -27.42 -5.83 8.58
CA GLU A 112 -28.21 -6.40 7.48
C GLU A 112 -29.44 -5.53 7.12
N VAL A 113 -29.44 -4.27 7.55
CA VAL A 113 -30.54 -3.32 7.29
C VAL A 113 -30.67 -3.06 5.80
N SER A 114 -31.88 -3.26 5.28
CA SER A 114 -32.27 -2.93 3.90
C SER A 114 -33.49 -2.00 3.84
N ASP A 115 -34.37 -2.06 4.83
CA ASP A 115 -35.61 -1.27 4.88
C ASP A 115 -35.43 0.01 5.72
N LEU A 116 -35.53 1.16 5.05
CA LEU A 116 -35.47 2.49 5.66
C LEU A 116 -36.84 3.09 5.98
N THR A 117 -37.95 2.38 5.72
CA THR A 117 -39.32 2.85 5.98
C THR A 117 -39.52 3.43 7.39
N PRO A 118 -38.92 2.88 8.47
CA PRO A 118 -39.03 3.45 9.81
C PRO A 118 -38.48 4.88 9.96
N LEU A 119 -37.70 5.38 8.99
CA LEU A 119 -37.15 6.74 9.02
C LEU A 119 -38.12 7.79 8.45
N ILE A 120 -39.24 7.38 7.84
CA ILE A 120 -40.22 8.30 7.27
C ILE A 120 -40.78 9.21 8.37
N GLY A 121 -40.70 10.53 8.14
CA GLY A 121 -41.24 11.54 9.05
C GLY A 121 -40.34 11.90 10.23
N LEU A 122 -39.11 11.37 10.30
CA LEU A 122 -38.10 11.80 11.27
C LEU A 122 -37.45 13.13 10.85
N GLU A 123 -38.27 14.17 10.73
CA GLU A 123 -37.90 15.46 10.13
C GLU A 123 -36.75 16.17 10.85
N ASN A 124 -36.44 15.82 12.11
CA ASN A 124 -35.34 16.39 12.87
C ASN A 124 -33.96 15.76 12.57
N LEU A 125 -33.90 14.73 11.72
CA LEU A 125 -32.65 14.02 11.44
C LEU A 125 -31.67 14.91 10.66
N GLU A 126 -30.51 15.21 11.28
CA GLU A 126 -29.45 16.03 10.71
C GLU A 126 -28.28 15.18 10.18
N SER A 127 -28.03 14.01 10.78
CA SER A 127 -26.94 13.12 10.41
C SER A 127 -27.39 11.66 10.37
N LEU A 128 -27.27 11.04 9.21
CA LEU A 128 -27.58 9.63 8.99
C LEU A 128 -26.36 8.90 8.42
N ALA A 129 -25.94 7.83 9.11
CA ALA A 129 -24.95 6.90 8.60
C ALA A 129 -25.49 5.47 8.70
N ILE A 130 -25.66 4.79 7.56
CA ILE A 130 -25.99 3.36 7.49
C ILE A 130 -25.03 2.73 6.48
N VAL A 131 -23.95 2.14 6.96
CA VAL A 131 -22.78 1.80 6.15
C VAL A 131 -22.45 0.32 6.25
N ARG A 132 -21.99 -0.28 5.14
CA ARG A 132 -21.74 -1.73 5.04
C ARG A 132 -22.99 -2.54 5.38
N SER A 133 -24.08 -2.26 4.66
CA SER A 133 -25.38 -2.90 4.84
C SER A 133 -26.00 -3.29 3.49
N GLU A 134 -27.32 -3.52 3.47
CA GLU A 134 -28.04 -4.00 2.28
C GLU A 134 -29.03 -2.96 1.73
N VAL A 135 -28.83 -1.68 2.04
CA VAL A 135 -29.70 -0.59 1.58
C VAL A 135 -29.64 -0.48 0.06
N SER A 136 -30.80 -0.36 -0.58
CA SER A 136 -30.91 -0.12 -2.03
C SER A 136 -31.99 0.91 -2.36
N ASP A 137 -33.05 1.01 -1.57
CA ASP A 137 -34.12 1.99 -1.73
C ASP A 137 -33.93 3.19 -0.78
N LEU A 138 -33.80 4.38 -1.37
CA LEU A 138 -33.65 5.65 -0.65
C LEU A 138 -34.97 6.45 -0.55
N THR A 139 -36.08 5.95 -1.10
CA THR A 139 -37.38 6.63 -1.09
C THR A 139 -37.79 7.13 0.30
N PRO A 140 -37.58 6.38 1.39
CA PRO A 140 -37.89 6.85 2.75
C PRO A 140 -37.17 8.14 3.18
N LEU A 141 -36.08 8.53 2.52
CA LEU A 141 -35.28 9.71 2.87
C LEU A 141 -35.80 11.01 2.22
N THR A 142 -36.74 10.93 1.27
CA THR A 142 -37.12 12.05 0.38
C THR A 142 -37.50 13.34 1.12
N GLU A 143 -38.17 13.23 2.27
CA GLU A 143 -38.70 14.38 3.02
C GLU A 143 -37.80 14.79 4.21
N LEU A 144 -36.61 14.21 4.35
CA LEU A 144 -35.68 14.50 5.46
C LEU A 144 -34.83 15.74 5.17
N GLU A 145 -35.48 16.86 4.86
CA GLU A 145 -34.86 18.08 4.34
C GLU A 145 -33.78 18.68 5.27
N ASN A 146 -33.79 18.36 6.57
CA ASN A 146 -32.81 18.84 7.54
C ASN A 146 -31.48 18.06 7.53
N LEU A 147 -31.36 16.99 6.75
CA LEU A 147 -30.11 16.23 6.65
C LEU A 147 -28.96 17.10 6.13
N GLN A 148 -27.87 17.11 6.90
CA GLN A 148 -26.61 17.78 6.57
C GLN A 148 -25.49 16.77 6.28
N VAL A 149 -25.56 15.59 6.89
CA VAL A 149 -24.59 14.50 6.71
C VAL A 149 -25.32 13.23 6.35
N LEU A 150 -24.97 12.65 5.20
CA LEU A 150 -25.50 11.35 4.76
C LEU A 150 -24.35 10.42 4.34
N LYS A 151 -24.20 9.30 5.05
CA LYS A 151 -23.20 8.28 4.75
C LYS A 151 -23.87 6.94 4.50
N LEU A 152 -23.78 6.44 3.27
CA LEU A 152 -24.40 5.20 2.81
C LEU A 152 -23.42 4.34 2.01
N TYR A 153 -22.14 4.39 2.35
CA TYR A 153 -21.11 3.65 1.64
C TYR A 153 -21.18 2.14 1.86
N SER A 154 -20.75 1.37 0.84
CA SER A 154 -20.77 -0.08 0.83
C SER A 154 -22.18 -0.66 1.05
N ASN A 155 -23.15 -0.18 0.24
CA ASN A 155 -24.52 -0.69 0.17
C ASN A 155 -24.79 -1.19 -1.27
N ARG A 156 -26.06 -1.33 -1.66
CA ARG A 156 -26.51 -1.76 -3.00
C ARG A 156 -27.34 -0.67 -3.70
N ILE A 157 -26.93 0.59 -3.54
CA ILE A 157 -27.65 1.75 -4.07
C ILE A 157 -27.28 1.96 -5.54
N SER A 158 -28.27 2.14 -6.41
CA SER A 158 -28.08 2.52 -7.81
C SER A 158 -28.83 3.81 -8.19
N GLU A 159 -29.88 4.17 -7.46
CA GLU A 159 -30.77 5.29 -7.76
C GLU A 159 -30.67 6.40 -6.71
N LEU A 160 -30.41 7.64 -7.15
CA LEU A 160 -30.24 8.81 -6.28
C LEU A 160 -31.41 9.80 -6.33
N THR A 161 -32.45 9.52 -7.13
CA THR A 161 -33.61 10.41 -7.28
C THR A 161 -34.20 10.90 -5.94
N PRO A 162 -34.35 10.04 -4.90
CA PRO A 162 -34.85 10.48 -3.60
C PRO A 162 -34.02 11.57 -2.89
N LEU A 163 -32.75 11.74 -3.27
CA LEU A 163 -31.86 12.74 -2.65
C LEU A 163 -32.04 14.16 -3.21
N THR A 164 -32.79 14.34 -4.30
CA THR A 164 -32.91 15.63 -5.03
C THR A 164 -33.37 16.79 -4.13
N GLY A 165 -34.20 16.51 -3.12
CA GLY A 165 -34.76 17.50 -2.20
C GLY A 165 -33.88 17.85 -1.00
N LEU A 166 -32.78 17.13 -0.76
CA LEU A 166 -31.96 17.24 0.45
C LEU A 166 -30.93 18.38 0.36
N ILE A 167 -31.41 19.58 0.03
CA ILE A 167 -30.61 20.75 -0.35
C ILE A 167 -29.66 21.25 0.76
N ASN A 168 -29.86 20.82 2.01
CA ASN A 168 -29.02 21.19 3.15
C ASN A 168 -27.81 20.25 3.35
N LEU A 169 -27.65 19.22 2.51
CA LEU A 169 -26.53 18.30 2.59
C LEU A 169 -25.20 19.02 2.38
N LYS A 170 -24.26 18.79 3.31
CA LYS A 170 -22.87 19.27 3.28
C LYS A 170 -21.89 18.13 3.06
N VAL A 171 -22.22 16.93 3.54
CA VAL A 171 -21.38 15.73 3.41
C VAL A 171 -22.23 14.59 2.85
N LEU A 172 -21.79 14.02 1.72
CA LEU A 172 -22.42 12.87 1.11
C LEU A 172 -21.37 11.80 0.76
N GLU A 173 -21.46 10.65 1.42
CA GLU A 173 -20.56 9.51 1.20
C GLU A 173 -21.32 8.30 0.65
N LEU A 174 -21.02 7.93 -0.59
CA LEU A 174 -21.69 6.89 -1.37
C LEU A 174 -20.71 5.89 -2.00
N GLN A 175 -19.47 5.79 -1.49
CA GLN A 175 -18.45 4.93 -2.07
C GLN A 175 -18.81 3.43 -2.00
N GLY A 176 -18.45 2.66 -3.04
CA GLY A 176 -18.69 1.22 -3.11
C GLY A 176 -20.16 0.84 -3.23
N ASN A 177 -20.91 1.52 -4.10
CA ASN A 177 -22.29 1.22 -4.47
C ASN A 177 -22.37 0.88 -5.97
N GLU A 178 -23.57 0.88 -6.57
CA GLU A 178 -23.84 0.52 -7.96
C GLU A 178 -24.38 1.73 -8.75
N ILE A 179 -23.89 2.93 -8.44
CA ILE A 179 -24.43 4.20 -9.00
C ILE A 179 -23.86 4.46 -10.40
N GLU A 180 -24.74 4.75 -11.35
CA GLU A 180 -24.40 5.17 -12.72
C GLU A 180 -24.76 6.64 -12.99
N ASP A 181 -25.89 7.12 -12.47
CA ASP A 181 -26.41 8.47 -12.69
C ASP A 181 -26.35 9.33 -11.42
N ILE A 182 -25.66 10.46 -11.52
CA ILE A 182 -25.56 11.48 -10.46
C ILE A 182 -26.31 12.78 -10.81
N SER A 183 -27.14 12.78 -11.85
CA SER A 183 -28.00 13.91 -12.20
C SER A 183 -28.88 14.41 -11.05
N PRO A 184 -29.39 13.56 -10.12
CA PRO A 184 -30.15 14.02 -8.96
C PRO A 184 -29.36 14.93 -8.00
N LEU A 185 -28.02 14.88 -8.03
CA LEU A 185 -27.17 15.65 -7.12
C LEU A 185 -26.98 17.11 -7.55
N VAL A 186 -27.38 17.49 -8.78
CA VAL A 186 -27.09 18.81 -9.37
C VAL A 186 -27.60 20.00 -8.52
N GLY A 187 -28.66 19.79 -7.73
CA GLY A 187 -29.27 20.81 -6.87
C GLY A 187 -28.66 20.93 -5.47
N LEU A 188 -27.76 20.02 -5.08
CA LEU A 188 -27.19 19.96 -3.73
C LEU A 188 -25.99 20.92 -3.57
N THR A 189 -26.21 22.19 -3.88
CA THR A 189 -25.14 23.18 -4.01
C THR A 189 -24.42 23.52 -2.70
N GLU A 190 -24.95 23.11 -1.55
CA GLU A 190 -24.30 23.26 -0.24
C GLU A 190 -23.27 22.15 0.07
N LEU A 191 -23.14 21.15 -0.80
CA LEU A 191 -22.16 20.07 -0.63
C LEU A 191 -20.74 20.62 -0.55
N GLN A 192 -20.03 20.18 0.48
CA GLN A 192 -18.62 20.46 0.74
C GLN A 192 -17.76 19.21 0.59
N GLU A 193 -18.30 18.04 0.92
CA GLU A 193 -17.61 16.75 0.80
C GLU A 193 -18.48 15.74 0.05
N LEU A 194 -17.95 15.16 -1.02
CA LEU A 194 -18.62 14.17 -1.85
C LEU A 194 -17.68 13.01 -2.17
N SER A 195 -18.06 11.81 -1.74
CA SER A 195 -17.34 10.56 -2.04
C SER A 195 -18.23 9.62 -2.86
N LEU A 196 -17.81 9.35 -4.09
CA LEU A 196 -18.48 8.50 -5.09
C LEU A 196 -17.56 7.40 -5.61
N ASN A 197 -16.43 7.15 -4.93
CA ASN A 197 -15.43 6.22 -5.42
C ASN A 197 -15.92 4.76 -5.44
N GLY A 198 -15.50 3.98 -6.45
CA GLY A 198 -15.90 2.59 -6.61
C GLY A 198 -17.38 2.42 -6.96
N ASN A 199 -17.89 3.24 -7.88
CA ASN A 199 -19.22 3.13 -8.49
C ASN A 199 -19.06 2.84 -10.01
N LEU A 200 -20.09 3.11 -10.81
CA LEU A 200 -20.14 2.84 -12.24
C LEU A 200 -20.29 4.12 -13.09
N LEU A 201 -19.84 5.26 -12.58
CA LEU A 201 -20.04 6.57 -13.22
C LEU A 201 -19.28 6.70 -14.54
N THR A 202 -19.92 7.27 -15.55
CA THR A 202 -19.30 7.64 -16.84
C THR A 202 -19.43 9.14 -17.15
N ASP A 203 -20.55 9.75 -16.76
CA ASP A 203 -20.80 11.19 -16.87
C ASP A 203 -20.72 11.87 -15.50
N ILE A 204 -19.94 12.95 -15.44
CA ILE A 204 -19.82 13.81 -14.26
C ILE A 204 -20.23 15.26 -14.54
N SER A 205 -20.91 15.53 -15.65
CA SER A 205 -21.47 16.84 -15.97
C SER A 205 -22.32 17.45 -14.84
N PRO A 206 -23.06 16.70 -14.00
CA PRO A 206 -23.80 17.27 -12.88
C PRO A 206 -22.90 17.93 -11.81
N LEU A 207 -21.65 17.49 -11.65
CA LEU A 207 -20.74 18.00 -10.63
C LEU A 207 -20.35 19.47 -10.85
N GLN A 208 -20.42 19.97 -12.08
CA GLN A 208 -20.04 21.36 -12.40
C GLN A 208 -20.85 22.41 -11.62
N ALA A 209 -22.03 22.04 -11.11
CA ALA A 209 -22.91 22.92 -10.32
C ALA A 209 -22.48 23.00 -8.84
N LEU A 210 -21.68 22.06 -8.36
CA LEU A 210 -21.33 21.89 -6.94
C LEU A 210 -20.08 22.69 -6.57
N VAL A 211 -20.09 23.99 -6.87
CA VAL A 211 -18.93 24.89 -6.74
C VAL A 211 -18.42 25.07 -5.30
N ASN A 212 -19.21 24.68 -4.29
CA ASN A 212 -18.82 24.71 -2.88
C ASN A 212 -18.05 23.47 -2.42
N LEU A 213 -17.86 22.47 -3.29
CA LEU A 213 -17.08 21.28 -2.97
C LEU A 213 -15.65 21.65 -2.58
N LYS A 214 -15.24 21.12 -1.44
CA LYS A 214 -13.88 21.13 -0.91
C LYS A 214 -13.23 19.77 -1.05
N LYS A 215 -13.97 18.67 -0.91
CA LYS A 215 -13.44 17.32 -1.08
C LYS A 215 -14.29 16.55 -2.07
N LEU A 216 -13.63 16.02 -3.09
CA LEU A 216 -14.26 15.17 -4.10
C LEU A 216 -13.43 13.90 -4.32
N ASP A 217 -14.03 12.74 -4.13
CA ASP A 217 -13.45 11.46 -4.55
C ASP A 217 -14.38 10.75 -5.53
N ILE A 218 -13.95 10.62 -6.78
CA ILE A 218 -14.66 9.91 -7.85
C ILE A 218 -13.80 8.77 -8.39
N SER A 219 -12.75 8.36 -7.69
CA SER A 219 -11.86 7.27 -8.11
C SER A 219 -12.58 5.93 -8.25
N GLY A 220 -12.04 5.00 -9.04
CA GLY A 220 -12.66 3.67 -9.22
C GLY A 220 -13.96 3.66 -10.03
N ASN A 221 -14.20 4.64 -10.92
CA ASN A 221 -15.35 4.68 -11.84
C ASN A 221 -14.90 4.46 -13.31
N GLN A 222 -15.72 4.85 -14.29
CA GLN A 222 -15.51 4.69 -15.74
C GLN A 222 -15.47 6.06 -16.47
N ILE A 223 -14.96 7.10 -15.79
CA ILE A 223 -15.01 8.49 -16.25
C ILE A 223 -13.86 8.77 -17.24
N THR A 224 -14.19 9.40 -18.37
CA THR A 224 -13.20 9.75 -19.41
C THR A 224 -13.09 11.25 -19.67
N ASP A 225 -14.12 12.02 -19.33
CA ASP A 225 -14.15 13.49 -19.47
C ASP A 225 -14.16 14.16 -18.10
N PHE A 226 -13.07 14.87 -17.79
CA PHE A 226 -12.90 15.61 -16.54
C PHE A 226 -13.14 17.12 -16.69
N THR A 227 -13.55 17.60 -17.88
CA THR A 227 -13.84 19.02 -18.09
C THR A 227 -14.89 19.61 -17.13
N PRO A 228 -15.91 18.87 -16.62
CA PRO A 228 -16.85 19.42 -15.63
C PRO A 228 -16.21 19.89 -14.33
N LEU A 229 -15.00 19.40 -14.00
CA LEU A 229 -14.30 19.73 -12.75
C LEU A 229 -13.58 21.06 -12.79
N LEU A 230 -13.35 21.64 -13.97
CA LEU A 230 -12.55 22.86 -14.15
C LEU A 230 -13.10 24.08 -13.41
N ASN A 231 -14.39 24.09 -13.08
CA ASN A 231 -15.05 25.18 -12.36
C ASN A 231 -15.09 24.98 -10.83
N LEU A 232 -14.59 23.85 -10.32
CA LEU A 232 -14.59 23.52 -8.89
C LEU A 232 -13.36 24.10 -8.18
N THR A 233 -13.26 25.42 -8.18
CA THR A 233 -12.06 26.14 -7.71
C THR A 233 -11.86 26.11 -6.19
N ASN A 234 -12.84 25.63 -5.42
CA ASN A 234 -12.77 25.52 -3.97
C ASN A 234 -12.27 24.15 -3.49
N LEU A 235 -11.90 23.24 -4.40
CA LEU A 235 -11.39 21.93 -4.04
C LEU A 235 -10.09 22.03 -3.24
N GLU A 236 -10.09 21.34 -2.12
CA GLU A 236 -8.98 21.09 -1.19
C GLU A 236 -8.48 19.64 -1.28
N TYR A 237 -9.30 18.72 -1.82
CA TYR A 237 -8.93 17.34 -2.12
C TYR A 237 -9.65 16.86 -3.40
N LEU A 238 -8.92 16.25 -4.32
CA LEU A 238 -9.46 15.61 -5.52
C LEU A 238 -8.84 14.23 -5.79
N GLY A 239 -9.65 13.18 -5.66
CA GLY A 239 -9.32 11.80 -6.02
C GLY A 239 -10.03 11.36 -7.30
N ILE A 240 -9.28 11.04 -8.37
CA ILE A 240 -9.87 10.57 -9.64
C ILE A 240 -9.27 9.26 -10.17
N LEU A 241 -8.29 8.67 -9.49
CA LEU A 241 -7.64 7.44 -9.96
C LEU A 241 -8.00 6.23 -9.12
N PRO A 242 -8.43 5.10 -9.72
CA PRO A 242 -8.45 4.80 -11.17
C PRO A 242 -9.81 5.06 -11.85
N ASN A 243 -9.89 5.74 -13.00
CA ASN A 243 -11.17 5.95 -13.73
C ASN A 243 -11.19 5.44 -15.19
N LEU A 244 -10.05 4.97 -15.69
CA LEU A 244 -9.78 4.87 -17.12
C LEU A 244 -9.94 3.46 -17.72
N TYR A 245 -10.89 2.66 -17.21
CA TYR A 245 -11.07 1.25 -17.61
C TYR A 245 -12.30 1.08 -18.52
N SER A 246 -12.11 0.70 -19.79
CA SER A 246 -13.20 0.54 -20.77
C SER A 246 -13.84 -0.85 -20.83
N GLY A 247 -13.57 -1.75 -19.88
CA GLY A 247 -14.14 -3.10 -19.87
C GLY A 247 -13.58 -4.07 -20.92
N GLU A 248 -12.96 -3.59 -22.00
CA GLU A 248 -12.42 -4.42 -23.11
C GLU A 248 -10.89 -4.59 -23.06
N GLY A 249 -10.26 -4.38 -21.90
CA GLY A 249 -8.81 -4.46 -21.75
C GLY A 249 -8.03 -3.26 -22.32
N GLN A 250 -8.69 -2.33 -23.02
CA GLN A 250 -8.11 -1.05 -23.43
C GLN A 250 -8.25 0.01 -22.34
N PHE A 251 -7.17 0.73 -22.10
CA PHE A 251 -7.18 1.94 -21.30
C PHE A 251 -7.50 3.13 -22.17
N LEU A 252 -8.48 3.93 -21.77
CA LEU A 252 -8.68 5.23 -22.37
C LEU A 252 -7.75 6.19 -21.63
N SER A 253 -6.82 6.86 -22.31
CA SER A 253 -6.11 7.97 -21.68
C SER A 253 -7.07 9.16 -21.60
N ALA A 254 -7.22 9.76 -20.41
CA ALA A 254 -7.79 11.11 -20.32
C ALA A 254 -7.00 12.05 -21.26
N ASP A 255 -7.66 13.04 -21.84
CA ASP A 255 -6.97 14.06 -22.65
C ASP A 255 -5.89 14.74 -21.78
N PRO A 256 -4.59 14.60 -22.12
CA PRO A 256 -3.51 15.19 -21.34
C PRO A 256 -3.68 16.70 -21.12
N ALA A 257 -4.28 17.41 -22.08
CA ALA A 257 -4.53 18.85 -21.96
C ALA A 257 -5.55 19.17 -20.84
N VAL A 258 -6.54 18.30 -20.61
CA VAL A 258 -7.53 18.46 -19.53
C VAL A 258 -6.88 18.18 -18.18
N ILE A 259 -6.03 17.15 -18.10
CA ILE A 259 -5.27 16.84 -16.88
C ILE A 259 -4.31 17.99 -16.52
N ASP A 260 -3.61 18.54 -17.51
CA ASP A 260 -2.71 19.68 -17.31
C ASP A 260 -3.48 20.95 -16.90
N ALA A 261 -4.67 21.18 -17.47
CA ALA A 261 -5.54 22.28 -17.06
C ALA A 261 -6.00 22.13 -15.60
N LEU A 262 -6.38 20.92 -15.18
CA LEU A 262 -6.76 20.62 -13.81
C LEU A 262 -5.58 20.83 -12.84
N ARG A 263 -4.40 20.31 -13.18
CA ARG A 263 -3.14 20.54 -12.44
C ARG A 263 -2.79 22.02 -12.31
N ALA A 264 -3.02 22.82 -13.35
CA ALA A 264 -2.74 24.26 -13.32
C ALA A 264 -3.77 25.05 -12.50
N SER A 265 -5.03 24.59 -12.47
CA SER A 265 -6.12 25.26 -11.75
C SER A 265 -6.18 24.93 -10.26
N LEU A 266 -5.63 23.79 -9.85
CA LEU A 266 -5.69 23.29 -8.48
C LEU A 266 -4.31 23.38 -7.80
N PRO A 267 -4.23 23.67 -6.50
CA PRO A 267 -2.94 23.73 -5.81
C PRO A 267 -2.20 22.37 -5.84
N ALA A 268 -0.87 22.40 -5.94
CA ALA A 268 -0.04 21.18 -6.09
C ALA A 268 -0.20 20.14 -4.96
N ALA A 269 -0.70 20.53 -3.79
CA ALA A 269 -0.95 19.63 -2.66
C ALA A 269 -2.28 18.87 -2.74
N ILE A 270 -3.14 19.21 -3.71
CA ILE A 270 -4.59 18.95 -3.65
C ILE A 270 -5.05 17.82 -4.59
N CYS A 271 -4.20 17.34 -5.50
CA CYS A 271 -4.65 16.38 -6.51
C CYS A 271 -3.82 15.11 -6.62
N ASP A 272 -4.53 13.99 -6.76
CA ASP A 272 -3.99 12.66 -7.06
C ASP A 272 -4.16 12.32 -8.55
N PHE A 273 -3.78 13.26 -9.43
CA PHE A 273 -3.77 13.01 -10.89
C PHE A 273 -2.67 12.03 -11.31
N GLU A 274 -1.64 11.96 -10.49
CA GLU A 274 -0.52 11.03 -10.35
C GLU A 274 -0.06 11.37 -8.92
N SER A 275 0.27 10.49 -7.97
CA SER A 275 0.77 10.98 -6.67
C SER A 275 2.15 11.66 -6.86
N PRO A 276 2.34 13.00 -6.91
CA PRO A 276 3.49 13.58 -7.61
C PRO A 276 4.25 14.59 -6.74
N GLN A 277 4.39 14.32 -5.44
CA GLN A 277 5.39 15.04 -4.64
C GLN A 277 6.73 14.28 -4.61
N TYR A 278 6.74 12.97 -4.91
CA TYR A 278 7.92 12.10 -4.76
C TYR A 278 8.17 11.10 -5.89
N VAL A 279 7.46 11.14 -7.03
CA VAL A 279 7.67 10.15 -8.10
C VAL A 279 8.83 10.55 -9.00
N ARG A 280 10.03 10.46 -8.43
CA ARG A 280 11.22 10.09 -9.21
C ARG A 280 10.88 8.81 -9.98
N SER A 281 11.29 8.73 -11.24
CA SER A 281 11.10 7.50 -12.02
C SER A 281 11.75 6.31 -11.29
N VAL A 282 11.34 5.07 -11.60
CA VAL A 282 12.02 3.88 -11.05
C VAL A 282 13.52 3.97 -11.32
N GLN A 283 13.90 4.42 -12.52
CA GLN A 283 15.29 4.67 -12.88
C GLN A 283 15.94 5.71 -11.97
N ASP A 284 15.32 6.88 -11.77
CA ASP A 284 15.86 7.92 -10.90
C ASP A 284 16.03 7.43 -9.46
N ARG A 285 15.08 6.66 -8.92
CA ARG A 285 15.19 6.12 -7.55
C ARG A 285 16.35 5.13 -7.42
N ILE A 286 16.53 4.27 -8.42
CA ILE A 286 17.66 3.34 -8.51
C ILE A 286 18.99 4.09 -8.64
N GLU A 287 19.05 5.08 -9.53
CA GLU A 287 20.23 5.91 -9.77
C GLU A 287 20.56 6.81 -8.58
N ASN A 288 19.61 7.09 -7.69
CA ASN A 288 19.79 7.99 -6.56
C ASN A 288 19.85 7.32 -5.18
N ARG A 289 19.83 5.97 -5.08
CA ARG A 289 20.01 5.24 -3.81
C ARG A 289 21.45 5.17 -3.29
N GLU A 290 21.61 5.07 -1.98
CA GLU A 290 22.92 4.89 -1.35
C GLU A 290 23.29 3.40 -1.26
N TYR A 291 24.57 3.11 -1.02
CA TYR A 291 25.05 1.75 -0.87
C TYR A 291 25.59 1.54 0.55
N PRO A 292 25.34 0.37 1.18
CA PRO A 292 24.59 -0.78 0.66
C PRO A 292 23.09 -0.53 0.50
N SER A 293 22.53 -0.86 -0.67
CA SER A 293 21.08 -0.79 -0.87
C SER A 293 20.44 -2.09 -0.42
N VAL A 294 19.59 -2.02 0.60
CA VAL A 294 19.04 -3.19 1.30
C VAL A 294 17.58 -3.42 0.91
N CYS A 295 17.19 -4.68 0.74
CA CYS A 295 15.79 -5.04 0.53
C CYS A 295 15.22 -5.89 1.68
N THR A 296 13.91 -5.79 1.89
CA THR A 296 13.17 -6.63 2.84
C THR A 296 11.94 -7.30 2.22
N ILE A 297 11.74 -8.59 2.53
CA ILE A 297 10.56 -9.34 2.11
C ILE A 297 9.40 -9.19 3.11
N ASN A 298 9.70 -8.92 4.39
CA ASN A 298 8.74 -8.83 5.49
C ASN A 298 9.22 -7.83 6.57
N VAL A 299 8.28 -7.10 7.20
CA VAL A 299 8.60 -5.84 7.89
C VAL A 299 9.10 -5.92 9.36
N PRO A 300 8.97 -6.99 10.16
CA PRO A 300 9.54 -6.91 11.50
C PRO A 300 11.07 -7.06 11.47
N ILE A 301 11.79 -5.94 11.34
CA ILE A 301 13.21 -5.83 11.74
C ILE A 301 13.26 -5.92 13.26
N ARG A 302 13.51 -7.14 13.76
CA ARG A 302 13.27 -7.48 15.16
C ARG A 302 14.26 -6.83 16.12
N ASN A 303 15.51 -6.68 15.69
CA ASN A 303 16.59 -6.15 16.51
C ASN A 303 16.68 -4.61 16.50
N ARG A 304 15.65 -3.93 15.95
CA ARG A 304 15.47 -2.46 16.03
C ARG A 304 14.12 -2.09 16.66
N PRO A 305 13.87 -2.48 17.93
CA PRO A 305 12.63 -2.15 18.63
C PRO A 305 12.53 -0.66 18.99
N ASP A 306 13.64 0.07 18.92
CA ASP A 306 13.75 1.52 19.09
C ASP A 306 13.01 2.31 18.00
N LEU A 307 12.84 1.73 16.82
CA LEU A 307 12.22 2.37 15.67
C LEU A 307 10.72 2.06 15.56
N THR A 308 9.96 2.95 14.94
CA THR A 308 8.58 2.70 14.50
C THR A 308 8.54 1.72 13.31
N PRO A 309 7.38 1.12 12.98
CA PRO A 309 7.26 0.27 11.80
C PRO A 309 7.63 0.98 10.50
N LEU A 310 7.29 2.28 10.37
CA LEU A 310 7.61 3.07 9.19
C LEU A 310 9.12 3.31 9.10
N GLU A 311 9.78 3.70 10.20
CA GLU A 311 11.23 3.89 10.24
C GLU A 311 11.98 2.59 9.93
N ARG A 312 11.51 1.43 10.42
CA ARG A 312 12.10 0.13 10.06
C ARG A 312 11.97 -0.17 8.57
N LEU A 313 10.82 0.13 7.97
CA LEU A 313 10.60 -0.06 6.54
C LEU A 313 11.54 0.84 5.71
N THR A 314 11.70 2.10 6.11
CA THR A 314 12.45 3.12 5.37
C THR A 314 13.96 3.02 5.55
N LEU A 315 14.45 2.16 6.44
CA LEU A 315 15.84 1.67 6.42
C LEU A 315 16.19 0.93 5.12
N THR A 316 15.19 0.39 4.42
CA THR A 316 15.38 -0.36 3.17
C THR A 316 15.04 0.48 1.95
N ASP A 317 15.62 0.15 0.80
CA ASP A 317 15.35 0.80 -0.49
C ASP A 317 14.41 -0.02 -1.38
N LEU A 318 14.13 -1.28 -1.00
CA LEU A 318 13.22 -2.15 -1.73
C LEU A 318 12.41 -2.99 -0.75
N SER A 319 11.09 -2.90 -0.84
CA SER A 319 10.17 -3.71 -0.05
C SER A 319 9.36 -4.62 -0.97
N PHE A 320 9.37 -5.91 -0.66
CA PHE A 320 8.38 -6.85 -1.16
C PHE A 320 7.21 -6.88 -0.17
N SER A 321 6.00 -7.04 -0.70
CA SER A 321 4.80 -7.23 0.13
C SER A 321 4.54 -6.03 1.04
N SER A 322 4.66 -4.81 0.50
CA SER A 322 4.70 -3.56 1.27
C SER A 322 3.48 -3.38 2.18
N HIS A 323 3.70 -3.56 3.47
CA HIS A 323 2.71 -3.47 4.52
C HIS A 323 2.90 -2.17 5.32
N PRO A 324 1.78 -1.49 5.71
CA PRO A 324 1.31 -1.57 7.10
C PRO A 324 -0.19 -1.94 7.28
N PHE A 325 -0.94 -2.24 6.20
CA PHE A 325 -2.31 -2.81 6.20
C PHE A 325 -2.42 -4.21 5.54
N HIS A 326 -2.78 -5.27 6.29
CA HIS A 326 -2.48 -6.68 5.98
C HIS A 326 -3.56 -7.27 5.04
N GLU A 327 -4.27 -6.42 4.30
CA GLU A 327 -5.44 -6.82 3.50
C GLU A 327 -5.08 -7.23 2.06
N LEU A 328 -3.83 -7.04 1.63
CA LEU A 328 -3.32 -7.54 0.33
C LEU A 328 -2.24 -8.63 0.48
N GLY A 329 -1.98 -9.11 1.71
CA GLY A 329 -0.86 -10.01 2.04
C GLY A 329 -0.87 -11.36 1.32
N SER A 330 -2.03 -11.72 0.81
CA SER A 330 -2.23 -12.44 -0.43
C SER A 330 -3.42 -11.72 -1.05
N LEU A 331 -3.45 -11.52 -2.37
CA LEU A 331 -4.72 -11.17 -3.01
C LEU A 331 -5.66 -12.35 -2.72
N ILE A 332 -6.44 -12.32 -1.64
CA ILE A 332 -7.47 -13.31 -1.39
C ILE A 332 -8.59 -12.94 -2.35
N PHE A 333 -8.66 -13.70 -3.44
CA PHE A 333 -9.63 -13.50 -4.51
C PHE A 333 -11.00 -13.98 -4.04
N GLU A 334 -11.63 -13.27 -3.11
CA GLU A 334 -13.05 -13.45 -2.91
C GLU A 334 -13.78 -13.02 -4.19
N ARG A 335 -14.76 -13.83 -4.61
CA ARG A 335 -15.55 -13.59 -5.80
C ARG A 335 -16.24 -12.23 -5.71
N SER A 336 -15.64 -11.19 -6.29
CA SER A 336 -16.40 -10.04 -6.74
C SER A 336 -17.37 -10.52 -7.82
N PRO A 337 -18.69 -10.23 -7.73
CA PRO A 337 -19.66 -10.54 -8.78
C PRO A 337 -19.32 -9.91 -10.14
N LEU A 338 -18.37 -8.96 -10.17
CA LEU A 338 -17.99 -8.17 -11.34
C LEU A 338 -16.74 -8.69 -12.07
N GLY A 339 -16.21 -9.87 -11.73
CA GLY A 339 -15.10 -10.48 -12.48
C GLY A 339 -13.80 -9.68 -12.47
N GLY A 340 -13.55 -8.90 -11.42
CA GLY A 340 -12.32 -8.15 -11.18
C GLY A 340 -11.72 -8.46 -9.81
N ILE A 341 -10.48 -7.98 -9.57
CA ILE A 341 -9.76 -8.09 -8.29
C ILE A 341 -10.67 -7.64 -7.14
N ALA A 342 -10.92 -8.52 -6.17
CA ALA A 342 -11.44 -8.10 -4.88
C ALA A 342 -10.36 -7.26 -4.18
N ARG A 343 -10.63 -5.96 -4.05
CA ARG A 343 -9.81 -5.03 -3.27
C ARG A 343 -10.13 -5.23 -1.79
N SER A 344 -9.67 -6.31 -1.18
CA SER A 344 -9.52 -6.29 0.29
C SER A 344 -8.37 -5.31 0.56
N GLY A 345 -8.70 -4.10 1.02
CA GLY A 345 -7.69 -3.07 1.21
C GLY A 345 -8.25 -1.65 1.30
N ASN A 346 -7.91 -0.95 2.39
CA ASN A 346 -8.01 0.50 2.45
C ASN A 346 -7.00 1.18 1.49
N VAL A 347 -7.38 1.36 0.22
CA VAL A 347 -6.56 2.00 -0.82
C VAL A 347 -6.07 3.39 -0.39
N ILE A 348 -6.89 4.14 0.35
CA ILE A 348 -6.52 5.46 0.87
C ILE A 348 -5.40 5.32 1.91
N GLY A 349 -5.51 4.35 2.82
CA GLY A 349 -4.48 4.02 3.80
C GLY A 349 -3.16 3.57 3.16
N ILE A 350 -3.22 2.75 2.09
CA ILE A 350 -2.03 2.31 1.36
C ILE A 350 -1.35 3.48 0.64
N LYS A 351 -2.13 4.36 -0.02
CA LYS A 351 -1.59 5.59 -0.61
C LYS A 351 -0.92 6.48 0.43
N GLN A 352 -1.52 6.61 1.63
CA GLN A 352 -0.92 7.36 2.72
C GLN A 352 0.40 6.74 3.19
N ALA A 353 0.43 5.43 3.45
CA ALA A 353 1.65 4.74 3.86
C ALA A 353 2.77 4.84 2.82
N HIS A 354 2.43 4.75 1.53
CA HIS A 354 3.38 4.94 0.43
C HIS A 354 3.97 6.36 0.43
N ARG A 355 3.13 7.39 0.63
CA ARG A 355 3.59 8.78 0.76
C ARG A 355 4.49 8.98 1.97
N ASP A 356 4.11 8.41 3.12
CA ASP A 356 4.87 8.55 4.36
C ASP A 356 6.25 7.86 4.22
N ALA A 357 6.31 6.68 3.60
CA ALA A 357 7.55 5.97 3.34
C ALA A 357 8.48 6.76 2.41
N LEU A 358 7.96 7.25 1.27
CA LEU A 358 8.74 8.05 0.31
C LEU A 358 9.20 9.40 0.88
N SER A 359 8.50 9.95 1.88
CA SER A 359 8.93 11.17 2.57
C SER A 359 10.17 10.95 3.44
N GLN A 360 10.39 9.72 3.93
CA GLN A 360 11.57 9.36 4.74
C GLN A 360 12.69 8.79 3.87
N ASN A 361 12.36 7.92 2.91
CA ASN A 361 13.31 7.41 1.93
C ASN A 361 12.74 7.61 0.51
N PRO A 362 13.18 8.66 -0.22
CA PRO A 362 12.66 9.00 -1.55
C PRO A 362 13.10 8.03 -2.66
N ASN A 363 13.99 7.08 -2.36
CA ASN A 363 14.54 6.12 -3.31
C ASN A 363 13.90 4.72 -3.17
N MET A 364 12.93 4.55 -2.26
CA MET A 364 12.26 3.25 -2.08
C MET A 364 11.53 2.77 -3.33
N LEU A 365 11.63 1.47 -3.57
CA LEU A 365 10.82 0.71 -4.53
C LEU A 365 9.84 -0.22 -3.81
N PHE A 366 8.64 -0.35 -4.37
CA PHE A 366 7.55 -1.14 -3.81
C PHE A 366 7.13 -2.24 -4.78
N LEU A 367 7.30 -3.50 -4.39
CA LEU A 367 6.85 -4.66 -5.16
C LEU A 367 5.78 -5.43 -4.39
N VAL A 368 4.85 -6.03 -5.13
CA VAL A 368 3.86 -6.94 -4.57
C VAL A 368 4.13 -8.37 -5.03
N ALA A 369 4.06 -9.32 -4.10
CA ALA A 369 4.13 -10.73 -4.41
C ALA A 369 2.82 -11.18 -5.08
N ILE A 370 2.91 -11.96 -6.15
CA ILE A 370 1.76 -12.59 -6.79
C ILE A 370 1.83 -14.07 -6.46
N SER A 371 0.94 -14.55 -5.58
CA SER A 371 0.81 -15.99 -5.35
C SER A 371 0.04 -16.63 -6.49
N TYR A 372 0.64 -17.65 -7.09
CA TYR A 372 0.03 -18.45 -8.16
C TYR A 372 0.12 -19.96 -7.89
N ILE A 373 0.70 -20.37 -6.75
CA ILE A 373 1.10 -21.75 -6.46
C ILE A 373 0.18 -22.47 -5.48
N ASP A 374 -0.27 -21.78 -4.43
CA ASP A 374 -1.03 -22.38 -3.35
C ASP A 374 -2.49 -22.03 -3.56
N GLY A 375 -3.29 -23.08 -3.68
CA GLY A 375 -4.71 -22.94 -3.91
C GLY A 375 -5.48 -22.06 -2.94
N HIS A 376 -4.94 -21.87 -1.74
CA HIS A 376 -5.51 -21.04 -0.69
C HIS A 376 -5.60 -19.56 -1.08
N GLY A 377 -4.73 -19.07 -1.99
CA GLY A 377 -4.77 -17.69 -2.48
C GLY A 377 -5.88 -17.43 -3.49
N PHE A 378 -6.19 -18.41 -4.37
CA PHE A 378 -7.12 -18.23 -5.51
C PHE A 378 -8.61 -18.21 -5.16
N GLY A 379 -8.98 -18.56 -3.93
CA GLY A 379 -10.41 -18.67 -3.55
C GLY A 379 -11.18 -19.68 -4.40
N PHE A 380 -10.49 -20.64 -5.03
CA PHE A 380 -11.12 -21.68 -5.83
C PHE A 380 -11.85 -22.67 -4.91
N SER A 381 -13.12 -22.95 -5.20
CA SER A 381 -13.85 -24.05 -4.55
C SER A 381 -13.20 -25.39 -4.89
N GLU A 382 -13.35 -26.42 -4.07
CA GLU A 382 -12.82 -27.77 -4.33
C GLU A 382 -13.22 -28.33 -5.71
N ASP A 383 -14.40 -27.96 -6.20
CA ASP A 383 -14.91 -28.37 -7.52
C ASP A 383 -14.37 -27.55 -8.70
N SER A 384 -13.51 -26.57 -8.45
CA SER A 384 -12.97 -25.70 -9.50
C SER A 384 -12.27 -26.50 -10.60
N PRO A 385 -12.47 -26.14 -11.88
CA PRO A 385 -11.75 -26.74 -13.00
C PRO A 385 -10.29 -26.26 -13.10
N TYR A 386 -9.88 -25.33 -12.22
CA TYR A 386 -8.55 -24.73 -12.22
C TYR A 386 -7.56 -25.47 -11.32
N TRP A 387 -8.03 -26.47 -10.56
CA TRP A 387 -7.15 -27.40 -9.87
C TRP A 387 -6.51 -28.37 -10.86
N LEU A 388 -5.22 -28.61 -10.67
CA LEU A 388 -4.57 -29.76 -11.26
C LEU A 388 -5.17 -31.02 -10.62
N ARG A 389 -5.48 -32.04 -11.43
CA ARG A 389 -6.13 -33.27 -10.95
C ARG A 389 -5.33 -34.50 -11.30
N ASN A 390 -5.33 -35.45 -10.38
CA ASN A 390 -4.82 -36.80 -10.59
C ASN A 390 -5.68 -37.56 -11.62
N PRO A 391 -5.17 -38.66 -12.21
CA PRO A 391 -5.96 -39.50 -13.11
C PRO A 391 -7.26 -40.06 -12.52
N ASP A 392 -7.36 -40.13 -11.19
CA ASP A 392 -8.57 -40.56 -10.46
C ASP A 392 -9.57 -39.43 -10.16
N GLY A 393 -9.27 -38.19 -10.58
CA GLY A 393 -10.12 -37.00 -10.42
C GLY A 393 -9.91 -36.22 -9.12
N THR A 394 -9.10 -36.71 -8.19
CA THR A 394 -8.74 -35.98 -6.96
C THR A 394 -7.82 -34.80 -7.27
N ILE A 395 -7.81 -33.78 -6.41
CA ILE A 395 -6.90 -32.63 -6.55
C ILE A 395 -5.46 -33.13 -6.36
N ALA A 396 -4.56 -32.71 -7.26
CA ALA A 396 -3.14 -32.97 -7.14
C ALA A 396 -2.57 -32.08 -6.03
N GLU A 397 -1.79 -32.69 -5.13
CA GLU A 397 -1.20 -32.01 -3.98
C GLU A 397 0.28 -32.35 -3.89
N ARG A 398 1.08 -31.37 -3.46
CA ARG A 398 2.49 -31.58 -3.13
C ARG A 398 2.74 -31.39 -1.65
N ILE A 399 3.82 -31.98 -1.14
CA ILE A 399 4.29 -31.71 0.22
C ILE A 399 4.94 -30.33 0.23
N TRP A 400 4.37 -29.41 0.98
CA TRP A 400 4.89 -28.06 1.19
C TRP A 400 5.97 -28.05 2.28
N TYR A 401 5.70 -28.74 3.39
CA TYR A 401 6.55 -28.75 4.57
C TYR A 401 6.45 -30.08 5.30
N VAL A 402 7.54 -30.54 5.89
CA VAL A 402 7.55 -31.66 6.83
C VAL A 402 8.09 -31.15 8.15
N ASP A 403 7.30 -31.26 9.21
CA ASP A 403 7.73 -30.80 10.53
C ASP A 403 8.78 -31.75 11.15
N ALA A 404 9.37 -31.31 12.27
CA ALA A 404 10.36 -32.10 12.99
C ALA A 404 9.81 -33.42 13.55
N GLN A 405 8.48 -33.60 13.59
CA GLN A 405 7.79 -34.82 14.00
C GLN A 405 7.51 -35.74 12.80
N GLY A 406 7.83 -35.32 11.58
CA GLY A 406 7.61 -36.07 10.35
C GLY A 406 6.21 -35.92 9.77
N ASN A 407 5.39 -34.96 10.24
CA ASN A 407 4.08 -34.72 9.64
C ASN A 407 4.22 -33.94 8.34
N GLU A 408 3.56 -34.42 7.30
CA GLU A 408 3.54 -33.78 5.98
C GLU A 408 2.38 -32.78 5.89
N TYR A 409 2.71 -31.52 5.59
CA TYR A 409 1.75 -30.49 5.24
C TYR A 409 1.70 -30.40 3.73
N ARG A 410 0.49 -30.61 3.17
CA ARG A 410 0.26 -30.69 1.73
C ARG A 410 -0.51 -29.48 1.24
N GLU A 411 -0.20 -29.04 0.03
CA GLU A 411 -0.87 -27.91 -0.63
C GLU A 411 -1.43 -28.31 -2.00
N PRO A 412 -2.64 -27.87 -2.35
CA PRO A 412 -3.27 -28.16 -3.64
C PRO A 412 -2.61 -27.36 -4.77
N LEU A 413 -2.44 -28.02 -5.92
CA LEU A 413 -1.78 -27.44 -7.09
C LEU A 413 -2.78 -26.84 -8.08
N VAL A 414 -2.51 -25.61 -8.52
CA VAL A 414 -3.25 -24.95 -9.60
C VAL A 414 -2.73 -25.43 -10.96
N ASP A 415 -3.65 -25.73 -11.89
CA ASP A 415 -3.30 -26.06 -13.28
C ASP A 415 -2.98 -24.80 -14.08
N PHE A 416 -1.76 -24.27 -13.93
CA PHE A 416 -1.34 -23.10 -14.71
C PHE A 416 -1.05 -23.40 -16.19
N VAL A 417 -1.13 -24.66 -16.62
CA VAL A 417 -1.14 -25.00 -18.06
C VAL A 417 -2.52 -24.70 -18.66
N ASN A 418 -3.58 -24.64 -17.84
CA ASN A 418 -4.91 -24.22 -18.25
C ASN A 418 -4.89 -22.77 -18.78
N PRO A 419 -5.32 -22.52 -20.03
CA PRO A 419 -5.33 -21.17 -20.62
C PRO A 419 -6.15 -20.14 -19.84
N GLU A 420 -7.21 -20.55 -19.14
CA GLU A 420 -8.00 -19.62 -18.34
C GLU A 420 -7.27 -19.20 -17.06
N VAL A 421 -6.53 -20.12 -16.43
CA VAL A 421 -5.66 -19.79 -15.29
C VAL A 421 -4.55 -18.83 -15.72
N GLN A 422 -3.95 -19.04 -16.89
CA GLN A 422 -2.95 -18.12 -17.45
C GLN A 422 -3.52 -16.70 -17.60
N LYS A 423 -4.73 -16.58 -18.16
CA LYS A 423 -5.42 -15.28 -18.30
C LYS A 423 -5.69 -14.64 -16.94
N ILE A 424 -6.11 -15.41 -15.94
CA ILE A 424 -6.35 -14.92 -14.58
C ILE A 424 -5.06 -14.32 -14.00
N ILE A 425 -3.93 -15.05 -14.06
CA ILE A 425 -2.64 -14.56 -13.57
C ILE A 425 -2.23 -13.27 -14.30
N VAL A 426 -2.33 -13.24 -15.62
CA VAL A 426 -2.00 -12.04 -16.42
C VAL A 426 -2.90 -10.86 -16.02
N ALA A 427 -4.20 -11.08 -15.89
CA ALA A 427 -5.15 -10.03 -15.52
C ALA A 427 -4.86 -9.44 -14.13
N GLN A 428 -4.44 -10.28 -13.17
CA GLN A 428 -4.06 -9.85 -11.84
C GLN A 428 -2.83 -8.93 -11.88
N VAL A 429 -1.77 -9.36 -12.55
CA VAL A 429 -0.53 -8.58 -12.69
C VAL A 429 -0.79 -7.27 -13.40
N VAL A 430 -1.57 -7.33 -14.48
CA VAL A 430 -1.99 -6.14 -15.21
C VAL A 430 -2.65 -5.19 -14.23
N ALA A 431 -3.71 -5.59 -13.53
CA ALA A 431 -4.42 -4.71 -12.61
C ALA A 431 -3.53 -4.13 -11.48
N VAL A 432 -2.52 -4.85 -11.00
CA VAL A 432 -1.47 -4.28 -10.13
C VAL A 432 -0.70 -3.17 -10.85
N ALA A 433 -0.19 -3.42 -12.05
CA ALA A 433 0.51 -2.39 -12.83
C ALA A 433 -0.37 -1.16 -13.10
N ARG A 434 -1.68 -1.36 -13.29
CA ARG A 434 -2.67 -0.31 -13.53
C ARG A 434 -3.01 0.51 -12.27
N CYS A 435 -2.81 -0.04 -11.07
CA CYS A 435 -3.19 0.66 -9.83
C CYS A 435 -2.25 1.81 -9.47
N GLY A 436 -1.01 1.79 -9.98
CA GLY A 436 -0.02 2.85 -9.77
C GLY A 436 0.58 2.91 -8.37
N LEU A 437 0.27 1.96 -7.49
CA LEU A 437 0.81 1.87 -6.12
C LEU A 437 2.12 1.09 -6.03
N TYR A 438 2.41 0.26 -7.03
CA TYR A 438 3.56 -0.63 -7.03
C TYR A 438 4.44 -0.37 -8.25
N ASP A 439 5.75 -0.45 -8.03
CA ASP A 439 6.76 -0.33 -9.07
C ASP A 439 6.86 -1.60 -9.91
N GLY A 440 6.36 -2.70 -9.39
CA GLY A 440 6.42 -4.00 -10.03
C GLY A 440 5.82 -5.13 -9.22
N ILE A 441 6.11 -6.35 -9.67
CA ILE A 441 5.72 -7.59 -9.02
C ILE A 441 6.92 -8.48 -8.73
N TRP A 442 6.71 -9.39 -7.79
CA TRP A 442 7.55 -10.55 -7.57
C TRP A 442 6.74 -11.83 -7.76
N LEU A 443 7.18 -12.68 -8.68
CA LEU A 443 6.63 -14.02 -8.90
C LEU A 443 7.42 -15.00 -8.03
N ASP A 444 6.87 -15.27 -6.85
CA ASP A 444 7.46 -16.19 -5.88
C ASP A 444 7.45 -17.64 -6.40
N ARG A 445 8.55 -18.37 -6.19
CA ARG A 445 8.82 -19.72 -6.71
C ARG A 445 8.75 -19.87 -8.24
N TRP A 446 8.99 -18.81 -9.01
CA TRP A 446 8.98 -18.86 -10.48
C TRP A 446 10.24 -19.51 -11.06
N ASN A 447 10.36 -20.82 -10.84
CA ASN A 447 11.56 -21.58 -11.12
C ASN A 447 11.51 -22.33 -12.46
N GLN A 448 12.70 -22.70 -12.95
CA GLN A 448 12.93 -23.39 -14.22
C GLN A 448 13.51 -24.80 -14.06
N ASP A 449 13.57 -25.30 -12.82
CA ASP A 449 14.33 -26.49 -12.47
C ASP A 449 13.50 -27.76 -12.74
N PRO A 450 14.05 -28.76 -13.47
CA PRO A 450 13.37 -30.03 -13.73
C PRO A 450 13.03 -30.87 -12.49
N GLU A 451 13.81 -30.75 -11.41
CA GLU A 451 13.71 -31.62 -10.23
C GLU A 451 12.86 -31.00 -9.13
N VAL A 452 12.67 -29.68 -9.16
CA VAL A 452 11.81 -28.93 -8.21
C VAL A 452 10.75 -28.06 -8.89
N GLY A 453 10.46 -28.32 -10.17
CA GLY A 453 9.37 -27.67 -10.89
C GLY A 453 8.04 -27.84 -10.17
N ASP A 454 7.19 -26.80 -10.20
CA ASP A 454 5.99 -26.77 -9.35
C ASP A 454 5.02 -27.92 -9.67
N LEU A 455 5.02 -28.43 -10.92
CA LEU A 455 4.21 -29.57 -11.37
C LEU A 455 5.03 -30.84 -11.64
N ALA A 456 6.23 -30.93 -11.06
CA ALA A 456 7.09 -32.10 -11.22
C ALA A 456 6.32 -33.39 -10.86
N GLY A 457 6.37 -34.37 -11.76
CA GLY A 457 5.64 -35.63 -11.63
C GLY A 457 4.20 -35.62 -12.16
N TYR A 458 3.59 -34.45 -12.40
CA TYR A 458 2.24 -34.32 -12.95
C TYR A 458 2.24 -33.89 -14.42
N VAL A 459 3.08 -32.92 -14.77
CA VAL A 459 3.18 -32.35 -16.12
C VAL A 459 4.63 -32.46 -16.60
N PRO A 460 4.88 -32.86 -17.87
CA PRO A 460 6.22 -32.81 -18.43
C PRO A 460 6.81 -31.40 -18.35
N LEU A 461 8.02 -31.24 -17.80
CA LEU A 461 8.67 -29.93 -17.59
C LEU A 461 8.60 -29.00 -18.81
N LYS A 462 8.79 -29.54 -20.03
CA LYS A 462 8.73 -28.74 -21.26
C LYS A 462 7.38 -28.04 -21.45
N ILE A 463 6.28 -28.67 -21.03
CA ILE A 463 4.92 -28.11 -21.12
C ILE A 463 4.73 -27.03 -20.06
N GLU A 464 5.17 -27.29 -18.83
CA GLU A 464 5.17 -26.29 -17.74
C GLU A 464 5.98 -25.04 -18.14
N LEU A 465 7.21 -25.21 -18.64
CA LEU A 465 8.04 -24.09 -19.08
C LEU A 465 7.40 -23.29 -20.22
N ALA A 466 6.72 -23.96 -21.15
CA ALA A 466 6.00 -23.28 -22.22
C ALA A 466 4.81 -22.45 -21.71
N ALA A 467 4.09 -22.94 -20.68
CA ALA A 467 3.03 -22.17 -20.02
C ALA A 467 3.60 -20.93 -19.32
N ARG A 468 4.72 -21.07 -18.60
CA ARG A 468 5.42 -19.95 -17.96
C ARG A 468 5.94 -18.92 -18.96
N ASP A 469 6.56 -19.38 -20.05
CA ASP A 469 7.02 -18.53 -21.15
C ASP A 469 5.85 -17.66 -21.65
N LYS A 470 4.70 -18.28 -21.88
CA LYS A 470 3.49 -17.58 -22.34
C LYS A 470 2.98 -16.56 -21.33
N ILE A 471 2.86 -16.93 -20.05
CA ILE A 471 2.39 -16.01 -19.00
C ILE A 471 3.29 -14.77 -18.92
N LEU A 472 4.61 -14.94 -18.88
CA LEU A 472 5.54 -13.81 -18.80
C LEU A 472 5.53 -12.93 -20.05
N GLN A 473 5.40 -13.53 -21.24
CA GLN A 473 5.23 -12.79 -22.50
C GLN A 473 3.94 -11.96 -22.48
N ASP A 474 2.84 -12.57 -22.06
CA ASP A 474 1.53 -11.90 -21.99
C ASP A 474 1.54 -10.80 -20.91
N ILE A 475 2.15 -11.02 -19.74
CA ILE A 475 2.35 -9.97 -18.73
C ILE A 475 3.14 -8.81 -19.35
N ARG A 476 4.32 -9.08 -19.91
CA ARG A 476 5.20 -8.03 -20.43
C ARG A 476 4.56 -7.23 -21.57
N ALA A 477 3.71 -7.86 -22.37
CA ALA A 477 2.95 -7.19 -23.43
C ALA A 477 1.84 -6.24 -22.92
N ASN A 478 1.43 -6.36 -21.64
CA ASN A 478 0.26 -5.66 -21.09
C ASN A 478 0.59 -4.73 -19.90
N VAL A 479 1.86 -4.55 -19.55
CA VAL A 479 2.33 -3.64 -18.50
C VAL A 479 3.23 -2.55 -19.08
N ARG A 480 3.42 -1.46 -18.32
CA ARG A 480 4.34 -0.37 -18.69
C ARG A 480 5.79 -0.87 -18.82
N GLU A 481 6.58 -0.23 -19.68
CA GLU A 481 7.95 -0.67 -20.00
C GLU A 481 8.87 -0.68 -18.76
N ASP A 482 8.65 0.28 -17.86
CA ASP A 482 9.35 0.48 -16.60
C ASP A 482 8.71 -0.29 -15.42
N PHE A 483 7.74 -1.18 -15.67
CA PHE A 483 7.17 -2.06 -14.64
C PHE A 483 8.16 -3.17 -14.32
N LEU A 484 8.54 -3.28 -13.05
CA LEU A 484 9.52 -4.27 -12.62
C LEU A 484 8.85 -5.66 -12.54
N ILE A 485 9.50 -6.65 -13.13
CA ILE A 485 9.11 -8.05 -12.96
C ILE A 485 10.29 -8.78 -12.36
N LEU A 486 10.08 -9.39 -11.21
CA LEU A 486 11.08 -10.22 -10.54
C LEU A 486 10.59 -11.65 -10.45
N THR A 487 11.52 -12.58 -10.56
CA THR A 487 11.26 -14.02 -10.41
C THR A 487 12.19 -14.62 -9.37
N HIS A 488 11.68 -15.57 -8.60
CA HIS A 488 12.53 -16.44 -7.78
C HIS A 488 13.30 -17.44 -8.68
N VAL A 489 14.63 -17.57 -8.54
CA VAL A 489 15.42 -18.49 -9.37
C VAL A 489 16.41 -19.34 -8.58
N PRO A 490 16.47 -20.67 -8.79
CA PRO A 490 17.57 -21.49 -8.31
C PRO A 490 18.80 -21.27 -9.21
N PHE A 491 19.85 -20.64 -8.65
CA PHE A 491 21.26 -20.46 -9.08
C PHE A 491 21.67 -20.85 -10.51
N THR A 492 20.90 -20.41 -11.50
CA THR A 492 21.13 -20.72 -12.91
C THR A 492 20.82 -19.50 -13.76
N ARG A 493 21.30 -19.55 -14.99
CA ARG A 493 21.00 -18.54 -16.01
C ARG A 493 19.50 -18.47 -16.20
N ASN A 494 18.89 -17.35 -15.86
CA ASN A 494 17.44 -17.18 -15.92
C ASN A 494 16.95 -17.25 -17.37
N ARG A 495 16.13 -18.26 -17.69
CA ARG A 495 15.50 -18.45 -19.01
C ARG A 495 14.74 -17.22 -19.48
N TRP A 496 14.16 -16.47 -18.55
CA TRP A 496 13.32 -15.33 -18.83
C TRP A 496 14.03 -13.99 -18.73
N ALA A 497 15.38 -13.96 -18.69
CA ALA A 497 16.14 -12.73 -18.48
C ALA A 497 15.73 -11.57 -19.41
N SER A 498 15.39 -11.88 -20.67
CA SER A 498 14.90 -10.89 -21.65
C SER A 498 13.51 -10.29 -21.36
N LEU A 499 12.77 -10.82 -20.38
CA LEU A 499 11.40 -10.43 -20.02
C LEU A 499 11.29 -9.83 -18.62
N ILE A 500 12.33 -9.93 -17.79
CA ILE A 500 12.30 -9.57 -16.37
C ILE A 500 13.43 -8.62 -16.01
N ASN A 501 13.29 -7.94 -14.87
CA ASN A 501 14.22 -6.93 -14.36
C ASN A 501 15.12 -7.47 -13.26
N GLY A 502 14.63 -8.43 -12.46
CA GLY A 502 15.42 -8.93 -11.34
C GLY A 502 15.23 -10.41 -11.02
N ALA A 503 16.25 -10.97 -10.41
CA ALA A 503 16.26 -12.33 -9.91
C ALA A 503 16.42 -12.33 -8.39
N PHE A 504 15.52 -13.03 -7.71
CA PHE A 504 15.55 -13.22 -6.27
C PHE A 504 16.12 -14.61 -5.96
N PHE A 505 17.29 -14.65 -5.32
CA PHE A 505 17.98 -15.88 -4.96
C PHE A 505 17.76 -16.25 -3.50
N GLU A 506 16.89 -17.22 -3.26
CA GLU A 506 16.60 -17.74 -1.92
C GLU A 506 17.45 -18.97 -1.60
N PHE A 507 18.30 -18.84 -0.58
CA PHE A 507 18.97 -20.00 0.02
C PHE A 507 18.17 -20.55 1.18
N ALA A 508 17.31 -21.52 0.88
CA ALA A 508 17.06 -22.66 1.76
C ALA A 508 17.96 -23.80 1.28
N GLY A 509 18.38 -24.72 2.15
CA GLY A 509 19.29 -25.82 1.79
C GLY A 509 18.89 -26.51 0.46
N THR A 510 19.89 -26.87 -0.35
CA THR A 510 19.72 -27.56 -1.64
C THR A 510 18.65 -28.68 -1.59
N PRO A 511 17.68 -28.71 -2.53
CA PRO A 511 16.64 -29.75 -2.63
C PRO A 511 17.13 -31.18 -2.93
N ASP A 512 18.39 -31.36 -3.32
CA ASP A 512 18.95 -32.65 -3.81
C ASP A 512 19.00 -33.79 -2.79
N LEU A 513 18.59 -33.58 -1.55
CA LEU A 513 18.48 -34.62 -0.54
C LEU A 513 17.19 -34.35 0.22
N GLY A 514 16.27 -35.30 0.26
CA GLY A 514 14.99 -35.21 0.99
C GLY A 514 15.13 -35.10 2.52
N SER A 515 16.00 -34.21 3.01
CA SER A 515 16.10 -33.78 4.39
C SER A 515 15.73 -32.31 4.47
N SER A 516 14.88 -31.98 5.44
CA SER A 516 14.54 -30.64 5.92
C SER A 516 15.73 -29.91 6.59
N GLU A 517 16.97 -30.24 6.19
CA GLU A 517 18.19 -29.74 6.80
C GLU A 517 18.60 -28.42 6.14
N PHE A 518 18.14 -27.33 6.74
CA PHE A 518 18.74 -26.02 6.59
C PHE A 518 20.27 -26.14 6.68
N ARG A 519 21.01 -25.75 5.64
CA ARG A 519 22.48 -25.66 5.66
C ARG A 519 22.96 -24.46 6.47
N GLY A 520 22.39 -24.27 7.65
CA GLY A 520 22.37 -23.03 8.42
C GLY A 520 23.71 -22.42 8.79
N GLU A 521 24.87 -22.99 8.41
CA GLU A 521 26.17 -22.49 8.84
C GLU A 521 27.35 -22.70 7.85
N SER A 522 27.24 -23.37 6.70
CA SER A 522 28.46 -23.62 5.87
C SER A 522 28.24 -23.73 4.35
N TYR A 523 28.41 -22.59 3.67
CA TYR A 523 28.65 -22.52 2.24
C TYR A 523 30.09 -22.91 1.90
N THR A 524 30.27 -23.72 0.87
CA THR A 524 31.60 -24.08 0.36
C THR A 524 32.14 -22.99 -0.57
N HIS A 525 33.46 -22.97 -0.80
CA HIS A 525 34.06 -22.11 -1.84
C HIS A 525 33.47 -22.32 -3.23
N GLN A 526 32.93 -23.51 -3.52
CA GLN A 526 32.27 -23.76 -4.79
C GLN A 526 30.90 -23.10 -4.85
N ASP A 527 30.15 -23.10 -3.75
CA ASP A 527 28.87 -22.41 -3.67
C ASP A 527 29.07 -20.92 -3.96
N TYR A 528 30.04 -20.28 -3.29
CA TYR A 528 30.38 -18.88 -3.56
C TYR A 528 30.77 -18.60 -5.02
N ARG A 529 31.52 -19.49 -5.68
CA ARG A 529 31.81 -19.35 -7.12
C ARG A 529 30.53 -19.39 -7.97
N ASN A 530 29.60 -20.27 -7.63
CA ASN A 530 28.32 -20.33 -8.33
C ASN A 530 27.52 -19.03 -8.14
N PHE A 531 27.61 -18.39 -6.97
CA PHE A 531 26.92 -17.13 -6.69
C PHE A 531 27.48 -15.99 -7.52
N GLU A 532 28.80 -15.86 -7.60
CA GLU A 532 29.47 -14.87 -8.46
C GLU A 532 29.07 -15.01 -9.93
N GLU A 533 29.11 -16.25 -10.44
CA GLU A 533 28.74 -16.53 -11.84
C GLU A 533 27.27 -16.18 -12.10
N ALA A 534 26.39 -16.46 -11.14
CA ALA A 534 24.97 -16.12 -11.25
C ALA A 534 24.73 -14.60 -11.19
N LEU A 535 25.39 -13.87 -10.29
CA LEU A 535 25.30 -12.42 -10.18
C LEU A 535 25.76 -11.74 -11.48
N ILE A 536 26.99 -12.03 -11.93
CA ILE A 536 27.55 -11.42 -13.16
C ILE A 536 26.69 -11.74 -14.37
N TRP A 537 26.21 -12.97 -14.49
CA TRP A 537 25.39 -13.35 -15.63
C TRP A 537 24.06 -12.59 -15.64
N ASN A 538 23.37 -12.47 -14.50
CA ASN A 538 22.10 -11.75 -14.45
C ASN A 538 22.26 -10.25 -14.74
N GLU A 539 23.25 -9.60 -14.15
CA GLU A 539 23.55 -8.19 -14.39
C GLU A 539 23.85 -7.88 -15.87
N ALA A 540 24.25 -8.87 -16.65
CA ALA A 540 24.55 -8.74 -18.08
C ALA A 540 23.39 -9.13 -19.02
N ASN A 541 22.34 -9.80 -18.53
CA ASN A 541 21.31 -10.41 -19.38
C ASN A 541 19.87 -10.00 -19.04
N LEU A 542 19.64 -9.47 -17.83
CA LEU A 542 18.33 -8.96 -17.39
C LEU A 542 17.98 -7.65 -18.10
N ARG A 543 16.69 -7.27 -18.10
CA ARG A 543 16.24 -5.97 -18.62
C ARG A 543 16.57 -4.84 -17.65
N GLU A 544 16.89 -3.68 -18.20
CA GLU A 544 17.07 -2.46 -17.41
C GLU A 544 15.73 -1.88 -16.89
N PRO A 545 15.72 -1.25 -15.70
CA PRO A 545 16.79 -1.30 -14.72
C PRO A 545 16.92 -2.73 -14.16
N ASN A 546 18.14 -3.24 -14.13
CA ASN A 546 18.41 -4.60 -13.70
C ASN A 546 18.96 -4.65 -12.27
N PHE A 547 18.60 -5.70 -11.54
CA PHE A 547 19.18 -5.93 -10.22
C PHE A 547 19.01 -7.37 -9.77
N THR A 548 20.00 -7.82 -9.03
CA THR A 548 20.04 -9.17 -8.50
C THR A 548 20.06 -9.15 -6.98
N ILE A 549 19.35 -10.09 -6.34
CA ILE A 549 19.14 -10.10 -4.90
C ILE A 549 19.56 -11.44 -4.32
N LEU A 550 20.46 -11.41 -3.35
CA LEU A 550 20.99 -12.59 -2.67
C LEU A 550 20.44 -12.67 -1.24
N THR A 551 19.64 -13.69 -0.90
CA THR A 551 19.04 -13.85 0.44
C THR A 551 19.38 -15.17 1.10
N ASN A 552 19.57 -15.16 2.42
CA ASN A 552 19.80 -16.35 3.22
C ASN A 552 18.75 -16.49 4.32
N ILE A 553 18.18 -17.69 4.45
CA ILE A 553 17.16 -17.98 5.47
C ILE A 553 17.76 -18.88 6.55
N PHE A 554 17.61 -18.44 7.80
CA PHE A 554 18.15 -19.11 8.96
C PHE A 554 17.08 -19.94 9.69
N PRO A 555 17.44 -21.09 10.25
CA PRO A 555 16.50 -21.99 10.94
C PRO A 555 16.05 -21.48 12.31
N SER A 556 16.74 -20.50 12.91
CA SER A 556 16.29 -19.86 14.17
C SER A 556 16.88 -18.46 14.38
N TYR A 557 16.22 -17.67 15.24
CA TYR A 557 16.72 -16.37 15.69
C TYR A 557 18.06 -16.43 16.41
N SER A 558 18.32 -17.47 17.21
CA SER A 558 19.61 -17.58 17.91
C SER A 558 20.76 -17.85 16.94
N ILE A 559 20.46 -18.41 15.76
CA ILE A 559 21.47 -18.76 14.76
C ILE A 559 21.81 -17.55 13.90
N ILE A 560 20.83 -16.75 13.48
CA ILE A 560 21.06 -15.54 12.65
C ILE A 560 21.95 -14.49 13.35
N GLU A 561 21.95 -14.45 14.69
CA GLU A 561 22.82 -13.55 15.47
C GLU A 561 24.22 -14.12 15.76
N SER A 562 24.49 -15.38 15.40
CA SER A 562 25.78 -16.01 15.69
C SER A 562 26.93 -15.32 14.94
N PRO A 563 28.17 -15.32 15.48
CA PRO A 563 29.33 -14.74 14.78
C PRO A 563 29.56 -15.31 13.38
N GLN A 564 29.23 -16.58 13.17
CA GLN A 564 29.37 -17.27 11.88
C GLN A 564 28.29 -16.85 10.87
N SER A 565 27.05 -16.65 11.32
CA SER A 565 25.98 -16.11 10.48
C SER A 565 26.23 -14.66 10.12
N GLN A 566 26.70 -13.85 11.08
CA GLN A 566 27.13 -12.47 10.82
C GLN A 566 28.26 -12.43 9.79
N GLN A 567 29.27 -13.31 9.92
CA GLN A 567 30.33 -13.45 8.92
C GLN A 567 29.74 -13.81 7.55
N THR A 568 28.85 -14.80 7.48
CA THR A 568 28.19 -15.20 6.23
C THR A 568 27.44 -14.04 5.59
N MET A 569 26.73 -13.24 6.38
CA MET A 569 25.99 -12.07 5.88
C MET A 569 26.92 -10.94 5.43
N ARG A 570 28.05 -10.69 6.10
CA ARG A 570 29.09 -9.78 5.57
C ARG A 570 29.63 -10.26 4.24
N THR A 571 29.89 -11.55 4.13
CA THR A 571 30.37 -12.17 2.90
C THR A 571 29.35 -12.01 1.77
N PHE A 572 28.07 -12.28 2.02
CA PHE A 572 27.00 -12.10 1.03
C PHE A 572 26.83 -10.64 0.61
N THR A 573 26.91 -9.72 1.57
CA THR A 573 26.81 -8.28 1.36
C THR A 573 27.94 -7.81 0.44
N THR A 574 29.19 -8.09 0.80
CA THR A 574 30.36 -7.66 0.03
C THR A 574 30.52 -8.40 -1.30
N LEU A 575 30.15 -9.67 -1.38
CA LEU A 575 30.02 -10.40 -2.64
C LEU A 575 29.04 -9.67 -3.57
N SER A 576 27.85 -9.31 -3.07
CA SER A 576 26.85 -8.59 -3.85
C SER A 576 27.37 -7.22 -4.28
N LEU A 577 27.93 -6.43 -3.36
CA LEU A 577 28.48 -5.11 -3.67
C LEU A 577 29.62 -5.15 -4.70
N THR A 578 30.45 -6.19 -4.67
CA THR A 578 31.56 -6.35 -5.62
C THR A 578 31.11 -6.86 -6.98
N HIS A 579 30.02 -7.62 -7.07
CA HIS A 579 29.61 -8.32 -8.30
C HIS A 579 28.30 -7.80 -8.93
N SER A 580 27.57 -6.92 -8.25
CA SER A 580 26.22 -6.48 -8.60
C SER A 580 25.99 -5.03 -8.19
N ASP A 581 25.13 -4.32 -8.92
CA ASP A 581 24.58 -3.05 -8.44
C ASP A 581 23.23 -3.22 -7.74
N GLY A 582 22.70 -4.44 -7.66
CA GLY A 582 21.40 -4.75 -7.07
C GLY A 582 21.32 -4.62 -5.56
N TYR A 583 20.31 -5.27 -4.98
CA TYR A 583 19.99 -5.14 -3.56
C TYR A 583 20.59 -6.28 -2.74
N VAL A 584 21.04 -5.95 -1.54
CA VAL A 584 21.43 -6.94 -0.53
C VAL A 584 20.18 -7.32 0.24
N SER A 585 19.88 -8.62 0.33
CA SER A 585 18.75 -9.06 1.15
C SER A 585 19.16 -9.16 2.61
N MET A 586 18.28 -8.69 3.48
CA MET A 586 18.40 -8.92 4.91
C MET A 586 18.34 -10.42 5.22
N ALA A 587 19.03 -10.82 6.28
CA ALA A 587 18.90 -12.16 6.83
C ALA A 587 17.51 -12.34 7.44
N GLN A 588 16.90 -13.51 7.25
CA GLN A 588 15.53 -13.78 7.69
C GLN A 588 15.41 -15.06 8.51
N HIS A 589 14.49 -15.04 9.47
CA HIS A 589 13.95 -16.25 10.10
C HIS A 589 12.43 -16.11 10.23
N GLY A 590 11.70 -17.00 9.54
CA GLY A 590 10.25 -16.88 9.41
C GLY A 590 9.88 -15.55 8.75
N THR A 591 9.05 -14.75 9.42
CA THR A 591 8.62 -13.42 8.96
C THR A 591 9.52 -12.28 9.43
N ASP A 592 10.51 -12.54 10.29
CA ASP A 592 11.30 -11.48 10.92
C ASP A 592 12.66 -11.34 10.25
N GLY A 593 13.05 -10.09 10.00
CA GLY A 593 14.36 -9.70 9.49
C GLY A 593 15.31 -9.23 10.60
N ILE A 594 16.62 -9.32 10.34
CA ILE A 594 17.68 -8.79 11.20
C ILE A 594 18.49 -7.74 10.44
N TRP A 595 18.64 -6.56 11.06
CA TRP A 595 19.46 -5.46 10.54
C TRP A 595 20.85 -5.51 11.16
N TYR A 596 21.89 -5.56 10.33
CA TYR A 596 23.27 -5.57 10.83
C TYR A 596 23.92 -4.19 10.63
N ASP A 597 24.81 -3.82 11.56
CA ASP A 597 25.50 -2.52 11.57
C ASP A 597 26.27 -2.24 10.27
N PHE A 598 26.74 -3.28 9.57
CA PHE A 598 27.43 -3.11 8.28
C PHE A 598 26.52 -2.65 7.12
N TYR A 599 25.20 -2.63 7.29
CA TYR A 599 24.29 -1.97 6.37
C TYR A 599 24.25 -0.45 6.55
N GLU A 600 24.76 0.07 7.66
CA GLU A 600 24.79 1.52 7.95
C GLU A 600 26.02 2.23 7.37
N ALA A 601 26.92 1.49 6.70
CA ALA A 601 28.12 2.08 6.10
C ALA A 601 27.76 2.90 4.85
N ASP A 602 27.98 4.21 4.86
CA ASP A 602 27.80 5.05 3.67
C ASP A 602 28.97 4.85 2.68
N LEU A 603 28.80 3.91 1.74
CA LEU A 603 29.74 3.72 0.63
C LEU A 603 29.58 4.78 -0.46
N GLY A 604 28.45 5.50 -0.50
CA GLY A 604 28.06 6.38 -1.59
C GLY A 604 27.80 5.61 -2.89
N ARG A 605 28.43 5.98 -4.01
CA ARG A 605 28.14 5.40 -5.35
C ARG A 605 29.22 4.46 -5.85
N PRO A 606 28.86 3.37 -6.56
CA PRO A 606 29.84 2.48 -7.15
C PRO A 606 30.69 3.21 -8.20
N ILE A 607 31.99 2.91 -8.21
CA ILE A 607 32.98 3.41 -9.17
C ILE A 607 33.60 2.21 -9.89
N GLY A 608 33.65 2.27 -11.22
CA GLY A 608 34.33 1.27 -12.03
C GLY A 608 33.53 -0.02 -12.25
N GLU A 609 34.25 -1.06 -12.65
CA GLU A 609 33.66 -2.33 -13.11
C GLU A 609 33.33 -3.29 -11.97
N LYS A 610 32.33 -4.15 -12.18
CA LYS A 610 31.96 -5.25 -11.28
C LYS A 610 32.99 -6.39 -11.36
N ALA A 611 33.06 -7.20 -10.31
CA ALA A 611 33.89 -8.42 -10.21
C ALA A 611 35.40 -8.20 -10.44
N GLN A 612 35.92 -7.02 -10.07
CA GLN A 612 37.34 -6.72 -10.18
C GLN A 612 38.15 -7.52 -9.14
N ARG A 613 39.17 -8.24 -9.61
CA ARG A 613 40.13 -8.93 -8.74
C ARG A 613 41.17 -7.95 -8.20
N TYR A 614 41.49 -8.08 -6.92
CA TYR A 614 42.57 -7.30 -6.32
C TYR A 614 43.92 -7.89 -6.70
N GLU A 615 44.74 -7.13 -7.44
CA GLU A 615 46.08 -7.54 -7.91
C GLU A 615 46.10 -8.92 -8.61
N ASP A 616 45.05 -9.24 -9.38
CA ASP A 616 44.85 -10.54 -10.03
C ASP A 616 44.85 -11.76 -9.09
N ARG A 617 44.74 -11.54 -7.76
CA ARG A 617 44.73 -12.61 -6.76
C ARG A 617 43.47 -13.45 -6.86
N GLU A 618 43.64 -14.76 -6.73
CA GLU A 618 42.53 -15.70 -6.83
C GLU A 618 41.59 -15.56 -5.63
N GLY A 619 40.30 -15.39 -5.93
CA GLY A 619 39.24 -15.36 -4.91
C GLY A 619 39.24 -14.10 -4.04
N LEU A 620 39.96 -13.04 -4.43
CA LEU A 620 39.98 -11.77 -3.72
C LEU A 620 39.48 -10.66 -4.64
N PHE A 621 38.35 -10.07 -4.29
CA PHE A 621 37.65 -9.08 -5.09
C PHE A 621 37.56 -7.75 -4.35
N ILE A 622 37.61 -6.67 -5.11
CA ILE A 622 37.50 -5.31 -4.61
C ILE A 622 36.60 -4.51 -5.55
N ARG A 623 35.81 -3.60 -5.00
CA ARG A 623 35.11 -2.58 -5.78
C ARG A 623 35.18 -1.25 -5.08
N GLU A 624 35.54 -0.22 -5.84
CA GLU A 624 35.56 1.15 -5.34
C GLU A 624 34.17 1.74 -5.33
N PHE A 625 33.91 2.58 -4.33
CA PHE A 625 32.77 3.45 -4.24
C PHE A 625 33.25 4.88 -3.90
N THR A 626 32.40 5.89 -4.05
CA THR A 626 32.77 7.29 -3.80
C THR A 626 33.36 7.49 -2.41
N ASN A 627 32.81 6.82 -1.39
CA ASN A 627 33.20 7.01 0.00
C ASN A 627 34.06 5.86 0.54
N GLY A 628 34.37 4.82 -0.25
CA GLY A 628 35.05 3.64 0.27
C GLY A 628 35.33 2.52 -0.71
N TRP A 629 35.60 1.33 -0.19
CA TRP A 629 35.77 0.09 -0.93
C TRP A 629 35.01 -1.05 -0.26
N ALA A 630 34.37 -1.90 -1.06
CA ALA A 630 33.92 -3.21 -0.60
C ALA A 630 34.96 -4.25 -1.02
N VAL A 631 35.35 -5.14 -0.11
CA VAL A 631 36.32 -6.21 -0.38
C VAL A 631 35.77 -7.55 0.09
N TYR A 632 35.91 -8.56 -0.75
CA TYR A 632 35.41 -9.91 -0.51
C TYR A 632 36.52 -10.94 -0.76
N ASN A 633 36.69 -11.90 0.17
CA ASN A 633 37.70 -12.95 0.09
C ASN A 633 37.09 -14.37 0.22
N ARG A 634 37.33 -15.19 -0.80
CA ARG A 634 37.07 -16.64 -0.84
C ARG A 634 38.27 -17.44 -1.37
N SER A 635 39.48 -17.02 -1.01
CA SER A 635 40.72 -17.63 -1.52
C SER A 635 41.14 -18.93 -0.82
N GLY A 636 40.42 -19.38 0.20
CA GLY A 636 40.79 -20.53 1.04
C GLY A 636 41.74 -20.17 2.18
N LYS A 637 42.10 -18.89 2.34
CA LYS A 637 43.02 -18.39 3.38
C LYS A 637 42.82 -16.90 3.63
N ALA A 638 43.33 -16.42 4.76
CA ALA A 638 43.43 -14.98 4.99
C ALA A 638 44.34 -14.32 3.95
N GLN A 639 44.00 -13.09 3.56
CA GLN A 639 44.74 -12.28 2.59
C GLN A 639 45.01 -10.89 3.18
N GLU A 640 46.24 -10.39 3.01
CA GLU A 640 46.55 -8.98 3.27
C GLU A 640 46.26 -8.15 2.01
N ILE A 641 45.61 -7.01 2.21
CA ILE A 641 45.36 -5.99 1.20
C ILE A 641 46.02 -4.67 1.63
N GLU A 642 46.47 -3.89 0.65
CA GLU A 642 46.94 -2.53 0.84
C GLU A 642 46.13 -1.59 -0.07
N LEU A 643 45.32 -0.73 0.55
CA LEU A 643 44.45 0.22 -0.15
C LEU A 643 45.21 1.51 -0.52
N PRO A 644 44.81 2.22 -1.59
CA PRO A 644 45.54 3.39 -2.09
C PRO A 644 45.72 4.50 -1.05
N GLN A 645 44.80 4.58 -0.09
CA GLN A 645 44.83 5.55 1.00
C GLN A 645 44.44 4.91 2.34
N ARG A 646 44.58 5.68 3.41
CA ARG A 646 44.18 5.22 4.74
C ARG A 646 42.66 5.21 4.82
N VAL A 647 42.14 4.13 5.37
CA VAL A 647 40.71 3.87 5.49
C VAL A 647 40.44 3.23 6.85
N SER A 648 39.18 3.22 7.24
CA SER A 648 38.69 2.51 8.43
C SER A 648 37.83 1.32 8.00
N GLY A 649 38.12 0.14 8.53
CA GLY A 649 37.26 -1.02 8.35
C GLY A 649 36.01 -0.89 9.22
N TRP A 650 34.83 -0.90 8.60
CA TRP A 650 33.57 -0.61 9.27
C TRP A 650 33.21 -1.67 10.31
N ASN A 651 33.32 -2.96 9.94
CA ASN A 651 33.01 -4.04 10.88
C ASN A 651 34.20 -4.38 11.81
N SER A 652 35.42 -4.37 11.30
CA SER A 652 36.62 -4.70 12.08
C SER A 652 37.02 -3.61 13.08
N GLY A 653 36.56 -2.37 12.91
CA GLY A 653 36.95 -1.21 13.72
C GLY A 653 38.42 -0.82 13.58
N VAL A 654 39.12 -1.34 12.57
CA VAL A 654 40.52 -1.00 12.32
C VAL A 654 40.58 0.37 11.64
N GLU A 655 40.94 1.39 12.41
CA GLU A 655 40.91 2.78 11.96
C GLU A 655 42.19 3.25 11.25
N ASN A 656 42.01 4.04 10.19
CA ASN A 656 43.05 4.88 9.58
C ASN A 656 44.32 4.12 9.14
N GLN A 657 44.16 2.93 8.56
CA GLN A 657 45.24 2.10 8.04
C GLN A 657 45.14 1.92 6.53
N ARG A 658 46.28 1.73 5.87
CA ARG A 658 46.32 1.31 4.46
C ARG A 658 46.29 -0.21 4.32
N ARG A 659 46.95 -0.92 5.24
CA ARG A 659 47.07 -2.36 5.21
C ARG A 659 46.02 -2.99 6.12
N HIS A 660 45.30 -3.97 5.58
CA HIS A 660 44.26 -4.71 6.29
C HIS A 660 44.40 -6.21 6.01
N THR A 661 43.93 -7.03 6.93
CA THR A 661 43.90 -8.48 6.78
C THR A 661 42.44 -8.92 6.72
N LEU A 662 42.06 -9.59 5.64
CA LEU A 662 40.72 -10.13 5.45
C LEU A 662 40.76 -11.66 5.57
N ALA A 663 39.91 -12.22 6.42
CA ALA A 663 39.79 -13.67 6.61
C ALA A 663 39.23 -14.36 5.35
N ASP A 664 39.38 -15.68 5.26
CA ASP A 664 38.70 -16.46 4.22
C ASP A 664 37.20 -16.53 4.49
N LEU A 665 36.40 -16.56 3.42
CA LEU A 665 34.94 -16.52 3.46
C LEU A 665 34.42 -15.37 4.32
N ASP A 666 35.03 -14.19 4.21
CA ASP A 666 34.62 -12.96 4.86
C ASP A 666 34.68 -11.79 3.88
N GLY A 667 34.08 -10.68 4.29
CA GLY A 667 34.15 -9.42 3.58
C GLY A 667 34.18 -8.23 4.54
N GLU A 668 34.66 -7.11 4.02
CA GLU A 668 34.74 -5.86 4.77
C GLU A 668 34.38 -4.66 3.89
N ILE A 669 33.79 -3.65 4.53
CA ILE A 669 33.58 -2.33 3.96
C ILE A 669 34.61 -1.39 4.57
N TYR A 670 35.40 -0.75 3.71
CA TYR A 670 36.43 0.19 4.11
C TYR A 670 36.03 1.61 3.72
N LEU A 671 35.74 2.45 4.71
CA LEU A 671 35.41 3.86 4.47
C LEU A 671 36.67 4.69 4.39
N LYS A 672 36.71 5.59 3.41
CA LYS A 672 37.70 6.67 3.35
C LYS A 672 37.58 7.43 4.67
N ALA A 673 38.72 7.78 5.27
CA ALA A 673 38.68 8.61 6.47
C ALA A 673 37.83 9.85 6.17
N GLU A 674 36.84 10.15 7.00
CA GLU A 674 36.11 11.41 6.90
C GLU A 674 37.17 12.52 6.77
N VAL A 675 37.04 13.33 5.72
CA VAL A 675 37.79 14.57 5.64
C VAL A 675 37.44 15.29 6.93
N PRO A 676 38.39 15.48 7.86
CA PRO A 676 38.03 16.07 9.12
C PRO A 676 37.42 17.46 8.82
N PRO A 677 36.44 17.93 9.60
CA PRO A 677 35.87 19.27 9.44
C PRO A 677 36.94 20.38 9.43
N THR A 678 38.16 20.05 9.86
CA THR A 678 39.31 20.94 9.88
C THR A 678 39.87 21.23 8.48
N ALA A 679 39.70 20.36 7.47
CA ALA A 679 40.22 20.63 6.12
C ALA A 679 39.31 21.53 5.27
N ASP A 680 38.02 21.62 5.60
CA ASP A 680 37.10 22.65 5.13
C ASP A 680 37.29 23.90 6.00
N VAL A 681 38.22 24.73 5.59
CA VAL A 681 38.73 25.82 6.42
C VAL A 681 37.84 27.06 6.31
N ASN A 682 37.05 27.14 5.24
CA ASN A 682 36.06 28.21 5.04
C ASN A 682 34.65 27.83 5.56
N GLY A 683 34.40 26.56 5.87
CA GLY A 683 33.14 26.05 6.42
C GLY A 683 32.01 26.02 5.40
N ASP A 684 32.32 25.92 4.10
CA ASP A 684 31.34 25.90 3.01
C ASP A 684 30.82 24.49 2.67
N GLY A 685 31.37 23.46 3.33
CA GLY A 685 31.04 22.06 3.15
C GLY A 685 31.80 21.37 2.02
N VAL A 686 32.73 22.06 1.34
CA VAL A 686 33.44 21.54 0.16
C VAL A 686 34.92 21.92 0.21
N VAL A 687 35.80 20.95 0.49
CA VAL A 687 37.25 21.16 0.40
C VAL A 687 37.66 21.39 -1.05
N ASN A 688 38.15 22.59 -1.35
CA ASN A 688 38.55 23.00 -2.69
C ASN A 688 39.80 23.89 -2.69
N ILE A 689 40.14 24.47 -3.84
CA ILE A 689 41.30 25.36 -3.99
C ILE A 689 41.24 26.58 -3.05
N GLN A 690 40.05 26.99 -2.61
CA GLN A 690 39.88 28.10 -1.69
C GLN A 690 40.43 27.77 -0.30
N ASP A 691 40.21 26.56 0.19
CA ASP A 691 40.77 26.07 1.46
C ASP A 691 42.30 26.02 1.41
N LEU A 692 42.85 25.56 0.29
CA LEU A 692 44.30 25.56 0.06
C LEU A 692 44.87 26.97 0.11
N VAL A 693 44.17 27.93 -0.50
CA VAL A 693 44.57 29.34 -0.50
C VAL A 693 44.48 29.94 0.91
N ILE A 694 43.48 29.56 1.71
CA ILE A 694 43.32 30.02 3.09
C ILE A 694 44.49 29.57 3.95
N VAL A 695 44.85 28.28 3.89
CA VAL A 695 45.98 27.75 4.66
C VAL A 695 47.31 28.32 4.16
N ALA A 696 47.52 28.42 2.85
CA ALA A 696 48.74 29.00 2.28
C ALA A 696 48.96 30.47 2.70
N ASN A 697 47.88 31.26 2.76
CA ASN A 697 47.94 32.66 3.15
C ASN A 697 48.20 32.85 4.66
N ALA A 698 47.97 31.83 5.47
CA ALA A 698 48.15 31.85 6.91
C ALA A 698 49.50 31.29 7.37
N PHE A 699 50.43 30.97 6.47
CA PHE A 699 51.74 30.42 6.85
C PHE A 699 52.49 31.29 7.87
N GLY A 700 52.84 30.69 9.01
CA GLY A 700 53.48 31.35 10.14
C GLY A 700 52.52 31.97 11.16
N GLU A 701 51.22 31.94 10.89
CA GLU A 701 50.18 32.35 11.84
C GLU A 701 49.82 31.21 12.81
N ALA A 702 48.99 31.51 13.81
CA ALA A 702 48.51 30.53 14.80
C ALA A 702 47.23 29.80 14.39
N ALA A 703 46.55 30.24 13.33
CA ALA A 703 45.34 29.63 12.80
C ALA A 703 45.18 29.94 11.32
N PRO A 704 44.58 29.04 10.51
CA PRO A 704 44.02 27.73 10.88
C PRO A 704 45.13 26.66 11.01
N ASP A 705 45.37 26.22 12.25
CA ASP A 705 46.33 25.17 12.60
C ASP A 705 45.58 23.83 12.61
N LEU A 706 45.78 23.06 11.55
CA LEU A 706 45.01 21.85 11.26
C LEU A 706 45.62 20.63 11.92
N ASN A 707 46.93 20.68 12.22
CA ASN A 707 47.66 19.59 12.85
C ASN A 707 47.85 19.79 14.37
N GLY A 708 47.56 20.98 14.91
CA GLY A 708 47.63 21.32 16.32
C GLY A 708 49.04 21.58 16.85
N ASP A 709 50.01 21.86 15.99
CA ASP A 709 51.42 22.09 16.36
C ASP A 709 51.71 23.54 16.79
N GLY A 710 50.70 24.42 16.70
CA GLY A 710 50.74 25.82 17.08
C GLY A 710 51.24 26.76 16.00
N VAL A 711 51.52 26.28 14.78
CA VAL A 711 51.97 27.13 13.66
C VAL A 711 51.50 26.60 12.30
N VAL A 712 50.77 27.43 11.56
CA VAL A 712 50.35 27.06 10.20
C VAL A 712 51.58 26.94 9.29
N ASN A 713 51.77 25.76 8.71
CA ASN A 713 52.90 25.45 7.86
C ASN A 713 52.53 24.48 6.73
N ILE A 714 53.55 23.97 6.03
CA ILE A 714 53.35 23.07 4.89
C ILE A 714 52.59 21.78 5.26
N LEU A 715 52.66 21.35 6.52
CA LEU A 715 51.94 20.17 7.00
C LEU A 715 50.43 20.42 7.04
N ASP A 716 49.98 21.63 7.41
CA ASP A 716 48.57 22.02 7.35
C ASP A 716 48.09 22.11 5.90
N LEU A 717 48.92 22.65 5.01
CA LEU A 717 48.60 22.70 3.58
C LEU A 717 48.46 21.30 2.99
N VAL A 718 49.27 20.35 3.43
CA VAL A 718 49.19 18.93 3.02
C VAL A 718 47.91 18.28 3.55
N ILE A 719 47.39 18.69 4.71
CA ILE A 719 46.10 18.20 5.21
C ILE A 719 44.97 18.59 4.25
N VAL A 720 44.91 19.87 3.84
CA VAL A 720 43.91 20.31 2.85
C VAL A 720 44.16 19.72 1.47
N ALA A 721 45.43 19.63 1.03
CA ALA A 721 45.76 19.10 -0.30
C ALA A 721 45.45 17.60 -0.46
N ASN A 722 45.52 16.83 0.61
CA ASN A 722 45.08 15.42 0.60
C ASN A 722 43.56 15.28 0.65
N ALA A 723 42.86 16.34 1.05
CA ALA A 723 41.40 16.41 1.11
C ALA A 723 40.76 17.07 -0.14
N PHE A 724 41.58 17.67 -1.02
CA PHE A 724 41.19 18.29 -2.30
C PHE A 724 41.06 17.29 -3.45
#